data_AF-A0A951S104-F1
#
_entry.id   AF-A0A951S104-F1
#
_cell.length_a   1.000
_cell.length_b   1.000
_cell.length_c   1.000
_cell.angle_alpha   90.00
_cell.angle_beta   90.00
_cell.angle_gamma   90.00
#
_symmetry.space_group_name_H-M   'P 1'
#
loop_
_entity.id
_entity.type
_entity.pdbx_description
1 polymer ?
#
loop_
_entity_poly.entity_id
_entity_poly.type
_entity_poly.pdbx_seq_one_letter_code
_entity_poly.pdbx_strand_id
1 'polypeptide(L)'
;MIRNNERLVKIINKLIIVFLIIFLLSISNSIFVNQVGYYGVLILLLAKYWLTKENPFSKSGLELPLIWYMLSELISLILSPYKEEALQGLMKRYFLIPMIYTTAASINNFSEAKRVFKIYIGGTLITVMIYLYFSFNHYISNLYSITESGPSVFQYPITASEILTFTVLFLFAFFVNEKTSVKNKILLFAGFALSLLALFSTYKRTGWMGAAAGILIILILKKQWKIIIPGLILILIFFLTQKNVSDVNVYELLNNNPVLERTISTEGKAYDVYPFDDKIIISDYNEGLEIYKDSILQKKIDLPGAVIKFSKWQDNYYLAYLIDTRFLLLENKSSGLSYVNEFISPGMTYDYAVLNNNLFVVDKDSGLTVFTNPEDPAEKFNYNQFSGVTNIYIDSNHIAFKKDQGGFEIYELLEGNRPGKLIFSNPDKLDYFYYSYPYIFTSAPSGFKIHKIDSINYQQLYSFDLIKNVRKIVKADNKYFVLSLDANVYIVEKTDPDSFDLVNKINLGYIPQGISADSSKLYLTHLDSKRSRLLSIIDPYHPSNLGRLALWSAGFKMFLDRPIFGLGDIDLAKYFKVYKKPYQKEIQGHLHNNFIHILATLGLFGLSAVCFLFYKIILIDLKIYFAVKTEPFISSYSLGAFAAFIGFLVSGLTELNFWDHEITTLIWFTFGLNLALLKSVKPENEII
;
A
#
# COMPACT_ATOMS: atom_id res chain seq x y z
N MET A 1 36.42 49.33 1.71
CA MET A 1 35.82 48.12 2.32
C MET A 1 34.29 48.16 2.31
N ILE A 2 33.66 49.21 2.83
CA ILE A 2 32.18 49.34 2.97
C ILE A 2 31.42 49.21 1.63
N ARG A 3 31.84 49.91 0.57
CA ARG A 3 31.20 49.86 -0.77
C ARG A 3 31.27 48.47 -1.44
N ASN A 4 32.23 47.64 -1.07
CA ASN A 4 32.37 46.28 -1.60
C ASN A 4 31.39 45.31 -0.91
N ASN A 5 31.13 45.52 0.39
CA ASN A 5 30.18 44.73 1.16
C ASN A 5 28.73 44.97 0.70
N GLU A 6 28.34 46.21 0.39
CA GLU A 6 26.99 46.50 -0.14
C GLU A 6 26.71 45.84 -1.49
N ARG A 7 27.70 45.83 -2.39
CA ARG A 7 27.58 45.14 -3.68
C ARG A 7 27.45 43.63 -3.48
N LEU A 8 28.23 43.07 -2.58
CA LEU A 8 28.19 41.64 -2.23
C LEU A 8 26.83 41.25 -1.63
N VAL A 9 26.29 42.04 -0.70
CA VAL A 9 24.96 41.81 -0.09
C VAL A 9 23.84 41.85 -1.15
N LYS A 10 23.91 42.78 -2.11
CA LYS A 10 22.94 42.81 -3.23
C LYS A 10 23.00 41.55 -4.10
N ILE A 11 24.20 41.00 -4.35
CA ILE A 11 24.37 39.75 -5.08
C ILE A 11 23.79 38.59 -4.28
N ILE A 12 24.11 38.50 -2.99
CA ILE A 12 23.61 37.46 -2.08
C ILE A 12 22.07 37.45 -2.06
N ASN A 13 21.42 38.61 -1.91
CA ASN A 13 19.95 38.68 -1.92
C ASN A 13 19.34 38.17 -3.24
N LYS A 14 19.97 38.45 -4.40
CA LYS A 14 19.51 37.91 -5.69
C LYS A 14 19.67 36.39 -5.76
N LEU A 15 20.80 35.86 -5.29
CA LEU A 15 21.06 34.42 -5.26
C LEU A 15 20.11 33.68 -4.32
N ILE A 16 19.76 34.27 -3.16
CA ILE A 16 18.75 33.71 -2.25
C ILE A 16 17.44 33.47 -3.00
N ILE A 17 16.97 34.44 -3.78
CA ILE A 17 15.73 34.29 -4.57
C ILE A 17 15.86 33.15 -5.60
N VAL A 18 17.01 33.03 -6.28
CA VAL A 18 17.24 31.95 -7.26
C VAL A 18 17.18 30.58 -6.60
N PHE A 19 17.92 30.38 -5.51
CA PHE A 19 17.93 29.11 -4.78
C PHE A 19 16.57 28.80 -4.14
N LEU A 20 15.85 29.83 -3.69
CA LEU A 20 14.48 29.68 -3.20
C LEU A 20 13.53 29.21 -4.31
N ILE A 21 13.64 29.75 -5.52
CA ILE A 21 12.84 29.29 -6.67
C ILE A 21 13.17 27.82 -7.01
N ILE A 22 14.45 27.46 -7.00
CA ILE A 22 14.89 26.07 -7.22
C ILE A 22 14.26 25.14 -6.18
N PHE A 23 14.32 25.52 -4.90
CA PHE A 23 13.68 24.79 -3.80
C PHE A 23 12.18 24.58 -4.03
N LEU A 24 11.45 25.66 -4.33
CA LEU A 24 9.99 25.63 -4.47
C LEU A 24 9.52 24.79 -5.67
N LEU A 25 10.23 24.86 -6.80
CA LEU A 25 9.86 24.13 -8.02
C LEU A 25 10.23 22.64 -7.97
N SER A 26 11.15 22.23 -7.09
CA SER A 26 11.60 20.84 -6.97
C SER A 26 10.96 20.07 -5.81
N ILE A 27 10.24 20.74 -4.91
CA ILE A 27 9.68 20.17 -3.68
C ILE A 27 8.81 18.93 -3.89
N SER A 28 8.14 18.83 -5.04
CA SER A 28 7.21 17.75 -5.38
C SER A 28 7.78 16.72 -6.36
N ASN A 29 9.04 16.87 -6.78
CA ASN A 29 9.59 16.07 -7.87
C ASN A 29 11.07 15.67 -7.74
N SER A 30 11.87 16.31 -6.88
CA SER A 30 13.27 15.95 -6.70
C SER A 30 13.83 16.33 -5.34
N ILE A 31 14.13 15.33 -4.49
CA ILE A 31 14.79 15.51 -3.19
C ILE A 31 16.13 16.23 -3.36
N PHE A 32 16.97 15.76 -4.28
CA PHE A 32 18.31 16.29 -4.46
C PHE A 32 18.30 17.78 -4.85
N VAL A 33 17.52 18.14 -5.88
CA VAL A 33 17.42 19.53 -6.33
C VAL A 33 16.78 20.42 -5.26
N ASN A 34 15.81 19.87 -4.51
CA ASN A 34 15.18 20.57 -3.40
C ASN A 34 16.19 20.90 -2.30
N GLN A 35 17.05 19.95 -1.92
CA GLN A 35 18.10 20.17 -0.93
C GLN A 35 19.15 21.17 -1.41
N VAL A 36 19.55 21.13 -2.68
CA VAL A 36 20.46 22.14 -3.27
C VAL A 36 19.85 23.54 -3.15
N GLY A 37 18.56 23.68 -3.47
CA GLY A 37 17.80 24.92 -3.28
C GLY A 37 17.83 25.39 -1.83
N TYR A 38 17.43 24.52 -0.91
CA TYR A 38 17.36 24.83 0.52
C TYR A 38 18.71 25.22 1.13
N TYR A 39 19.75 24.37 1.02
CA TYR A 39 21.05 24.66 1.61
C TYR A 39 21.71 25.87 0.94
N GLY A 40 21.46 26.09 -0.35
CA GLY A 40 21.90 27.31 -1.04
C GLY A 40 21.35 28.56 -0.36
N VAL A 41 20.05 28.58 -0.03
CA VAL A 41 19.43 29.68 0.72
C VAL A 41 20.05 29.83 2.12
N LEU A 42 20.16 28.73 2.88
CA LEU A 42 20.70 28.75 4.24
C LEU A 42 22.15 29.28 4.28
N ILE A 43 23.03 28.78 3.42
CA ILE A 43 24.43 29.21 3.33
C ILE A 43 24.52 30.70 2.98
N LEU A 44 23.69 31.16 2.04
CA LEU A 44 23.66 32.57 1.65
C LEU A 44 23.13 33.49 2.76
N LEU A 45 22.15 33.04 3.55
CA LEU A 45 21.70 33.78 4.75
C LEU A 45 22.80 33.85 5.82
N LEU A 46 23.54 32.76 6.05
CA LEU A 46 24.67 32.74 6.98
C LEU A 46 25.82 33.64 6.48
N ALA A 47 26.10 33.64 5.18
CA ALA A 47 27.07 34.54 4.57
C ALA A 47 26.64 36.01 4.71
N LYS A 48 25.36 36.31 4.47
CA LYS A 48 24.79 37.65 4.69
C LYS A 48 24.95 38.08 6.15
N TYR A 49 24.59 37.23 7.10
CA TYR A 49 24.78 37.48 8.53
C TYR A 49 26.25 37.75 8.87
N TRP A 50 27.17 36.95 8.35
CA TRP A 50 28.60 37.14 8.61
C TRP A 50 29.11 38.49 8.10
N LEU A 51 28.58 38.99 6.97
CA LEU A 51 28.93 40.27 6.36
C LEU A 51 28.29 41.49 7.02
N THR A 52 27.00 41.41 7.36
CA THR A 52 26.24 42.55 7.92
C THR A 52 26.27 42.59 9.44
N LYS A 53 26.57 41.46 10.10
CA LYS A 53 26.40 41.23 11.55
C LYS A 53 24.95 41.38 12.04
N GLU A 54 23.99 41.40 11.14
CA GLU A 54 22.56 41.48 11.46
C GLU A 54 21.95 40.07 11.42
N ASN A 55 21.47 39.59 12.57
CA ASN A 55 20.85 38.27 12.65
C ASN A 55 19.53 38.22 11.84
N PRO A 56 19.43 37.39 10.78
CA PRO A 56 18.23 37.32 9.96
C PRO A 56 17.14 36.41 10.57
N PHE A 57 17.48 35.63 11.61
CA PHE A 57 16.59 34.63 12.20
C PHE A 57 15.80 35.20 13.38
N SER A 58 14.54 34.79 13.47
CA SER A 58 13.66 35.11 14.60
C SER A 58 13.25 33.83 15.34
N LYS A 59 12.75 33.99 16.57
CA LYS A 59 12.08 32.90 17.28
C LYS A 59 10.86 32.40 16.49
N SER A 60 10.62 31.10 16.59
CA SER A 60 9.47 30.40 16.03
C SER A 60 8.45 30.00 17.10
N GLY A 61 8.86 29.97 18.38
CA GLY A 61 8.06 29.43 19.48
C GLY A 61 8.18 27.91 19.62
N LEU A 62 8.97 27.26 18.75
CA LEU A 62 9.26 25.83 18.75
C LEU A 62 10.66 25.50 19.31
N GLU A 63 11.44 26.48 19.77
CA GLU A 63 12.82 26.27 20.21
C GLU A 63 12.93 25.16 21.26
N LEU A 64 12.12 25.22 22.32
CA LEU A 64 12.12 24.22 23.38
C LEU A 64 11.69 22.83 22.89
N PRO A 65 10.54 22.66 22.20
CA PRO A 65 10.17 21.37 21.62
C PRO A 65 11.23 20.79 20.65
N LEU A 66 11.84 21.62 19.80
CA LEU A 66 12.86 21.20 18.86
C LEU A 66 14.14 20.75 19.58
N ILE A 67 14.58 21.50 20.60
CA ILE A 67 15.73 21.10 21.43
C ILE A 67 15.46 19.75 22.10
N TRP A 68 14.25 19.54 22.64
CA TRP A 68 13.91 18.26 23.28
C TRP A 68 13.85 17.12 22.25
N TYR A 69 13.26 17.35 21.08
CA TYR A 69 13.25 16.36 20.01
C TYR A 69 14.67 16.00 19.57
N MET A 70 15.52 17.00 19.32
CA MET A 70 16.93 16.80 19.01
C MET A 70 17.63 16.03 20.13
N LEU A 71 17.44 16.41 21.40
CA LEU A 71 18.05 15.70 22.50
C LEU A 71 17.63 14.22 22.55
N SER A 72 16.38 13.91 22.19
CA SER A 72 15.87 12.53 22.10
C SER A 72 16.60 11.72 21.03
N GLU A 73 16.80 12.30 19.84
CA GLU A 73 17.58 11.71 18.74
C GLU A 73 19.06 11.52 19.12
N LEU A 74 19.66 12.49 19.81
CA LEU A 74 21.05 12.39 20.27
C LEU A 74 21.22 11.27 21.31
N ILE A 75 20.30 11.18 22.27
CA ILE A 75 20.29 10.09 23.26
C ILE A 75 20.10 8.74 22.55
N SER A 76 19.18 8.68 21.59
CA SER A 76 18.94 7.52 20.73
C SER A 76 20.21 7.08 20.01
N LEU A 77 20.98 8.00 19.41
CA LEU A 77 22.28 7.71 18.81
C LEU A 77 23.29 7.13 19.82
N ILE A 78 23.39 7.73 21.01
CA ILE A 78 24.36 7.30 22.04
C ILE A 78 24.03 5.88 22.55
N LEU A 79 22.75 5.59 22.75
CA LEU A 79 22.26 4.34 23.33
C LEU A 79 21.98 3.23 22.30
N SER A 80 21.93 3.57 21.02
CA SER A 80 21.70 2.60 19.95
C SER A 80 22.87 1.61 19.83
N PRO A 81 22.58 0.31 19.68
CA PRO A 81 23.61 -0.68 19.34
C PRO A 81 24.13 -0.51 17.91
N TYR A 82 23.38 0.16 17.03
CA TYR A 82 23.74 0.44 15.63
C TYR A 82 23.98 1.95 15.43
N LYS A 83 25.12 2.44 15.95
CA LYS A 83 25.43 3.88 15.97
C LYS A 83 25.52 4.52 14.58
N GLU A 84 26.02 3.79 13.58
CA GLU A 84 26.13 4.31 12.21
C GLU A 84 24.77 4.57 11.57
N GLU A 85 23.85 3.59 11.69
CA GLU A 85 22.47 3.72 11.23
C GLU A 85 21.76 4.86 11.98
N ALA A 86 21.93 4.93 13.30
CA ALA A 86 21.36 6.00 14.12
C ALA A 86 21.93 7.38 13.80
N LEU A 87 23.21 7.47 13.41
CA LEU A 87 23.84 8.73 13.02
C LEU A 87 23.30 9.20 11.67
N GLN A 88 23.24 8.30 10.68
CA GLN A 88 22.57 8.60 9.41
C GLN A 88 21.14 9.06 9.66
N GLY A 89 20.49 8.40 10.63
CA GLY A 89 19.17 8.71 11.06
C GLY A 89 19.06 10.16 11.55
N LEU A 90 19.74 10.47 12.64
CA LEU A 90 19.81 11.79 13.25
C LEU A 90 20.09 12.90 12.22
N MET A 91 21.07 12.69 11.33
CA MET A 91 21.48 13.70 10.34
C MET A 91 20.36 14.06 9.37
N LYS A 92 19.57 13.08 8.91
CA LYS A 92 18.42 13.32 8.02
C LYS A 92 17.37 14.24 8.67
N ARG A 93 17.20 14.20 9.99
CA ARG A 93 16.18 14.98 10.72
C ARG A 93 16.72 16.34 11.13
N TYR A 94 17.95 16.37 11.67
CA TYR A 94 18.58 17.59 12.16
C TYR A 94 18.74 18.63 11.08
N PHE A 95 19.18 18.23 9.88
CA PHE A 95 19.42 19.20 8.82
C PHE A 95 18.15 19.78 8.21
N LEU A 96 16.98 19.20 8.47
CA LEU A 96 15.70 19.75 8.03
C LEU A 96 15.13 20.79 9.02
N ILE A 97 15.50 20.76 10.30
CA ILE A 97 14.98 21.70 11.30
C ILE A 97 15.27 23.19 10.95
N PRO A 98 16.48 23.56 10.47
CA PRO A 98 16.76 24.95 10.08
C PRO A 98 15.89 25.47 8.93
N MET A 99 15.16 24.61 8.21
CA MET A 99 14.20 25.00 7.16
C MET A 99 13.16 26.00 7.66
N ILE A 100 12.65 25.81 8.89
CA ILE A 100 11.64 26.70 9.50
C ILE A 100 12.18 28.14 9.51
N TYR A 101 13.39 28.28 10.06
CA TYR A 101 14.07 29.56 10.22
C TYR A 101 14.54 30.14 8.89
N THR A 102 15.06 29.29 8.00
CA THR A 102 15.50 29.66 6.65
C THR A 102 14.36 30.22 5.83
N THR A 103 13.20 29.55 5.84
CA THR A 103 11.99 30.02 5.16
C THR A 103 11.52 31.35 5.74
N ALA A 104 11.43 31.43 7.08
CA ALA A 104 10.98 32.63 7.76
C ALA A 104 11.92 33.85 7.60
N ALA A 105 13.22 33.62 7.39
CA ALA A 105 14.25 34.64 7.21
C ALA A 105 14.44 35.07 5.75
N SER A 106 14.05 34.22 4.80
CA SER A 106 14.21 34.50 3.36
C SER A 106 13.18 35.50 2.82
N ILE A 107 12.15 35.80 3.62
CA ILE A 107 10.98 36.57 3.20
C ILE A 107 10.94 37.88 3.97
N ASN A 108 11.05 38.99 3.26
CA ASN A 108 11.21 40.31 3.87
C ASN A 108 9.90 41.10 3.98
N ASN A 109 8.90 40.75 3.15
CA ASN A 109 7.61 41.46 3.11
C ASN A 109 6.48 40.57 2.57
N PHE A 110 5.25 41.05 2.72
CA PHE A 110 4.04 40.35 2.29
C PHE A 110 4.02 40.01 0.79
N SER A 111 4.49 40.91 -0.08
CA SER A 111 4.48 40.69 -1.53
C SER A 111 5.39 39.52 -1.93
N GLU A 112 6.57 39.44 -1.30
CA GLU A 112 7.51 38.33 -1.47
C GLU A 112 6.93 37.01 -0.96
N ALA A 113 6.34 37.00 0.24
CA ALA A 113 5.68 35.82 0.81
C ALA A 113 4.58 35.27 -0.10
N LYS A 114 3.74 36.18 -0.62
CA LYS A 114 2.66 35.87 -1.58
C LYS A 114 3.22 35.31 -2.89
N ARG A 115 4.35 35.83 -3.38
CA ARG A 115 5.02 35.32 -4.58
C ARG A 115 5.59 33.92 -4.35
N VAL A 116 6.26 33.69 -3.23
CA VAL A 116 6.81 32.38 -2.83
C VAL A 116 5.71 31.33 -2.83
N PHE A 117 4.58 31.60 -2.17
CA PHE A 117 3.46 30.67 -2.14
C PHE A 117 2.86 30.40 -3.54
N LYS A 118 2.72 31.42 -4.37
CA LYS A 118 2.23 31.26 -5.75
C LYS A 118 3.15 30.40 -6.61
N ILE A 119 4.47 30.55 -6.46
CA ILE A 119 5.46 29.72 -7.17
C ILE A 119 5.36 28.27 -6.71
N TYR A 120 5.25 28.04 -5.39
CA TYR A 120 5.01 26.71 -4.83
C TYR A 120 3.74 26.07 -5.40
N ILE A 121 2.58 26.73 -5.29
CA ILE A 121 1.32 26.19 -5.81
C ILE A 121 1.39 25.98 -7.32
N GLY A 122 1.96 26.92 -8.07
CA GLY A 122 2.17 26.79 -9.52
C GLY A 122 3.01 25.57 -9.89
N GLY A 123 4.14 25.35 -9.20
CA GLY A 123 4.98 24.17 -9.38
C GLY A 123 4.23 22.87 -9.09
N THR A 124 3.49 22.81 -7.97
CA THR A 124 2.72 21.61 -7.63
C THR A 124 1.57 21.33 -8.62
N LEU A 125 0.93 22.36 -9.18
CA LEU A 125 -0.10 22.19 -10.21
C LEU A 125 0.47 21.62 -11.52
N ILE A 126 1.71 21.96 -11.88
CA ILE A 126 2.41 21.32 -13.00
C ILE A 126 2.61 19.83 -12.70
N THR A 127 3.07 19.49 -11.48
CA THR A 127 3.20 18.09 -11.04
C THR A 127 1.86 17.35 -11.09
N VAL A 128 0.75 17.98 -10.66
CA VAL A 128 -0.61 17.44 -10.73
C VAL A 128 -0.98 17.07 -12.18
N MET A 129 -0.74 17.97 -13.13
CA MET A 129 -1.05 17.74 -14.54
C MET A 129 -0.24 16.58 -15.13
N ILE A 130 1.07 16.52 -14.81
CA ILE A 130 1.93 15.42 -15.24
C ILE A 130 1.44 14.09 -14.63
N TYR A 131 1.12 14.08 -13.33
CA TYR A 131 0.63 12.89 -12.64
C TYR A 131 -0.67 12.36 -13.25
N LEU A 132 -1.61 13.25 -13.57
CA LEU A 132 -2.87 12.89 -14.22
C LEU A 132 -2.66 12.28 -15.61
N TYR A 133 -1.71 12.80 -16.40
CA TYR A 133 -1.36 12.23 -17.70
C TYR A 133 -0.88 10.78 -17.58
N PHE A 134 0.07 10.50 -16.68
CA PHE A 134 0.54 9.14 -16.46
C PHE A 134 -0.52 8.24 -15.85
N SER A 135 -1.36 8.79 -14.95
CA SER A 135 -2.46 8.05 -14.35
C SER A 135 -3.49 7.65 -15.39
N PHE A 136 -3.85 8.54 -16.32
CA PHE A 136 -4.78 8.21 -17.40
C PHE A 136 -4.31 6.99 -18.19
N ASN A 137 -3.03 6.97 -18.60
CA ASN A 137 -2.45 5.82 -19.30
C ASN A 137 -2.46 4.55 -18.42
N HIS A 138 -2.10 4.67 -17.13
CA HIS A 138 -2.09 3.56 -16.19
C HIS A 138 -3.47 2.93 -15.98
N TYR A 139 -4.52 3.77 -15.95
CA TYR A 139 -5.90 3.34 -15.75
C TYR A 139 -6.50 2.70 -17.01
N ILE A 140 -6.24 3.26 -18.20
CA ILE A 140 -6.68 2.69 -19.48
C ILE A 140 -6.06 1.30 -19.71
N SER A 141 -4.80 1.09 -19.29
CA SER A 141 -4.16 -0.23 -19.33
C SER A 141 -4.63 -1.20 -18.22
N ASN A 142 -5.61 -0.81 -17.40
CA ASN A 142 -6.13 -1.57 -16.26
C ASN A 142 -5.07 -2.02 -15.23
N LEU A 143 -3.89 -1.38 -15.21
CA LEU A 143 -2.76 -1.78 -14.37
C LEU A 143 -3.04 -1.57 -12.87
N TYR A 144 -3.91 -0.60 -12.53
CA TYR A 144 -4.32 -0.33 -11.15
C TYR A 144 -5.03 -1.52 -10.49
N SER A 145 -5.70 -2.38 -11.27
CA SER A 145 -6.37 -3.59 -10.76
C SER A 145 -5.36 -4.67 -10.32
N ILE A 146 -4.13 -4.60 -10.84
CA ILE A 146 -3.05 -5.53 -10.53
C ILE A 146 -2.16 -4.96 -9.42
N THR A 147 -1.82 -3.67 -9.50
CA THR A 147 -0.86 -3.03 -8.59
C THR A 147 -1.49 -2.46 -7.31
N GLU A 148 -2.82 -2.30 -7.28
CA GLU A 148 -3.56 -1.54 -6.27
C GLU A 148 -2.90 -0.18 -5.95
N SER A 149 -2.39 0.48 -6.98
CA SER A 149 -1.59 1.68 -6.86
C SER A 149 -1.73 2.55 -8.11
N GLY A 150 -1.60 3.86 -7.94
CA GLY A 150 -1.30 4.76 -9.04
C GLY A 150 0.15 4.62 -9.53
N PRO A 151 0.49 5.27 -10.65
CA PRO A 151 1.84 5.21 -11.22
C PRO A 151 2.88 5.89 -10.30
N SER A 152 4.11 5.37 -10.33
CA SER A 152 5.28 5.97 -9.69
C SER A 152 5.99 6.89 -10.69
N VAL A 153 5.62 8.18 -10.69
CA VAL A 153 6.13 9.16 -11.68
C VAL A 153 7.43 9.81 -11.19
N PHE A 154 7.37 10.54 -10.08
CA PHE A 154 8.52 11.21 -9.48
C PHE A 154 9.01 10.54 -8.19
N GLN A 155 8.10 9.87 -7.51
CA GLN A 155 8.28 9.29 -6.18
C GLN A 155 7.29 8.15 -5.99
N TYR A 156 7.43 7.41 -4.89
CA TYR A 156 6.49 6.36 -4.55
C TYR A 156 5.05 6.92 -4.45
N PRO A 157 4.04 6.18 -4.92
CA PRO A 157 2.67 6.70 -4.96
C PRO A 157 2.11 7.12 -3.59
N ILE A 158 2.63 6.57 -2.49
CA ILE A 158 2.24 6.96 -1.14
C ILE A 158 2.73 8.35 -0.77
N THR A 159 4.02 8.64 -0.94
CA THR A 159 4.60 9.99 -0.79
C THR A 159 3.90 10.98 -1.73
N ALA A 160 3.61 10.58 -2.98
CA ALA A 160 2.85 11.41 -3.91
C ALA A 160 1.45 11.76 -3.40
N SER A 161 0.73 10.82 -2.80
CA SER A 161 -0.59 11.09 -2.21
C SER A 161 -0.54 12.10 -1.08
N GLU A 162 0.53 12.11 -0.29
CA GLU A 162 0.70 13.03 0.83
C GLU A 162 1.13 14.42 0.37
N ILE A 163 2.04 14.53 -0.60
CA ILE A 163 2.39 15.83 -1.21
C ILE A 163 1.15 16.47 -1.86
N LEU A 164 0.35 15.68 -2.60
CA LEU A 164 -0.88 16.16 -3.22
C LEU A 164 -1.92 16.62 -2.19
N THR A 165 -1.93 16.00 -1.00
CA THR A 165 -2.80 16.41 0.11
C THR A 165 -2.54 17.85 0.53
N PHE A 166 -1.28 18.29 0.58
CA PHE A 166 -0.96 19.70 0.86
C PHE A 166 -1.56 20.64 -0.19
N THR A 167 -1.36 20.34 -1.48
CA THR A 167 -1.91 21.14 -2.59
C THR A 167 -3.44 21.22 -2.54
N VAL A 168 -4.11 20.09 -2.30
CA VAL A 168 -5.57 20.01 -2.15
C VAL A 168 -6.04 20.91 -1.01
N LEU A 169 -5.40 20.82 0.17
CA LEU A 169 -5.82 21.55 1.37
C LEU A 169 -5.58 23.05 1.26
N PHE A 170 -4.47 23.48 0.66
CA PHE A 170 -4.23 24.89 0.38
C PHE A 170 -5.25 25.45 -0.63
N LEU A 171 -5.47 24.77 -1.75
CA LEU A 171 -6.44 25.23 -2.76
C LEU A 171 -7.86 25.27 -2.20
N PHE A 172 -8.24 24.29 -1.37
CA PHE A 172 -9.53 24.29 -0.69
C PHE A 172 -9.67 25.41 0.34
N ALA A 173 -8.63 25.64 1.15
CA ALA A 173 -8.62 26.74 2.12
C ALA A 173 -8.79 28.09 1.42
N PHE A 174 -8.08 28.34 0.32
CA PHE A 174 -8.26 29.55 -0.49
C PHE A 174 -9.63 29.61 -1.15
N PHE A 175 -10.16 28.51 -1.68
CA PHE A 175 -11.49 28.49 -2.28
C PHE A 175 -12.61 28.87 -1.28
N VAL A 176 -12.54 28.36 -0.05
CA VAL A 176 -13.57 28.58 0.99
C VAL A 176 -13.38 29.91 1.73
N ASN A 177 -12.13 30.34 1.97
CA ASN A 177 -11.83 31.48 2.83
C ASN A 177 -11.52 32.77 2.08
N GLU A 178 -10.92 32.71 0.89
CA GLU A 178 -10.44 33.91 0.19
C GLU A 178 -11.57 34.73 -0.42
N LYS A 179 -11.59 36.03 -0.09
CA LYS A 179 -12.48 37.00 -0.74
C LYS A 179 -11.86 37.45 -2.06
N THR A 180 -12.28 36.82 -3.16
CA THR A 180 -11.78 37.11 -4.50
C THR A 180 -12.91 37.14 -5.54
N SER A 181 -12.61 37.64 -6.74
CA SER A 181 -13.52 37.67 -7.89
C SER A 181 -14.03 36.28 -8.26
N VAL A 182 -15.20 36.22 -8.90
CA VAL A 182 -15.82 34.95 -9.37
C VAL A 182 -14.87 34.18 -10.29
N LYS A 183 -14.20 34.86 -11.23
CA LYS A 183 -13.18 34.27 -12.11
C LYS A 183 -12.10 33.54 -11.32
N ASN A 184 -11.55 34.17 -10.27
CA ASN A 184 -10.52 33.57 -9.44
C ASN A 184 -11.06 32.43 -8.57
N LYS A 185 -12.32 32.52 -8.10
CA LYS A 185 -12.96 31.40 -7.39
C LYS A 185 -13.12 30.18 -8.29
N ILE A 186 -13.48 30.36 -9.55
CA ILE A 186 -13.55 29.28 -10.55
C ILE A 186 -12.17 28.65 -10.76
N LEU A 187 -11.11 29.46 -10.87
CA LEU A 187 -9.74 28.94 -11.01
C LEU A 187 -9.27 28.16 -9.78
N LEU A 188 -9.58 28.65 -8.56
CA LEU A 188 -9.28 27.94 -7.32
C LEU A 188 -10.04 26.61 -7.24
N PHE A 189 -11.32 26.61 -7.60
CA PHE A 189 -12.13 25.38 -7.67
C PHE A 189 -11.59 24.39 -8.70
N ALA A 190 -11.23 24.85 -9.90
CA ALA A 190 -10.66 23.99 -10.93
C ALA A 190 -9.31 23.39 -10.48
N GLY A 191 -8.43 24.18 -9.89
CA GLY A 191 -7.17 23.69 -9.33
C GLY A 191 -7.39 22.68 -8.20
N PHE A 192 -8.33 22.95 -7.29
CA PHE A 192 -8.72 22.03 -6.23
C PHE A 192 -9.26 20.72 -6.80
N ALA A 193 -10.18 20.78 -7.76
CA ALA A 193 -10.79 19.60 -8.38
C ALA A 193 -9.77 18.74 -9.13
N LEU A 194 -8.86 19.36 -9.89
CA LEU A 194 -7.76 18.65 -10.57
C LEU A 194 -6.79 18.00 -9.58
N SER A 195 -6.45 18.71 -8.50
CA SER A 195 -5.56 18.18 -7.45
C SER A 195 -6.23 17.03 -6.69
N LEU A 196 -7.53 17.13 -6.43
CA LEU A 196 -8.32 16.08 -5.79
C LEU A 196 -8.44 14.85 -6.71
N LEU A 197 -8.64 15.05 -8.01
CA LEU A 197 -8.63 13.98 -9.01
C LEU A 197 -7.27 13.27 -9.02
N ALA A 198 -6.17 14.02 -9.05
CA ALA A 198 -4.82 13.45 -9.01
C ALA A 198 -4.57 12.66 -7.71
N LEU A 199 -5.05 13.18 -6.58
CA LEU A 199 -4.99 12.50 -5.29
C LEU A 199 -5.74 11.16 -5.34
N PHE A 200 -6.96 11.12 -5.90
CA PHE A 200 -7.69 9.86 -6.11
C PHE A 200 -7.00 8.91 -7.10
N SER A 201 -6.32 9.43 -8.12
CA SER A 201 -5.55 8.62 -9.06
C SER A 201 -4.32 7.95 -8.44
N THR A 202 -3.89 8.34 -7.23
CA THR A 202 -2.79 7.66 -6.51
C THR A 202 -3.20 6.28 -5.98
N TYR A 203 -4.50 6.03 -5.81
CA TYR A 203 -5.03 4.82 -5.18
C TYR A 203 -4.54 4.55 -3.74
N LYS A 204 -4.00 5.58 -3.07
CA LYS A 204 -3.49 5.51 -1.70
C LYS A 204 -4.44 6.16 -0.69
N ARG A 205 -5.03 5.30 0.14
CA ARG A 205 -6.01 5.66 1.17
C ARG A 205 -5.47 6.66 2.20
N THR A 206 -4.19 6.54 2.53
CA THR A 206 -3.47 7.42 3.46
C THR A 206 -3.67 8.90 3.12
N GLY A 207 -3.29 9.33 1.90
CA GLY A 207 -3.48 10.72 1.47
C GLY A 207 -4.96 11.15 1.42
N TRP A 208 -5.88 10.24 1.06
CA TRP A 208 -7.32 10.56 1.03
C TRP A 208 -7.87 10.86 2.42
N MET A 209 -7.46 10.08 3.41
CA MET A 209 -7.84 10.29 4.81
C MET A 209 -7.26 11.60 5.35
N GLY A 210 -5.99 11.90 5.04
CA GLY A 210 -5.37 13.17 5.40
C GLY A 210 -6.10 14.37 4.78
N ALA A 211 -6.42 14.32 3.48
CA ALA A 211 -7.18 15.37 2.81
C ALA A 211 -8.60 15.51 3.37
N ALA A 212 -9.29 14.40 3.66
CA ALA A 212 -10.62 14.43 4.25
C ALA A 212 -10.62 15.09 5.64
N ALA A 213 -9.65 14.74 6.50
CA ALA A 213 -9.49 15.36 7.81
C ALA A 213 -9.18 16.86 7.73
N GLY A 214 -8.28 17.25 6.82
CA GLY A 214 -7.95 18.65 6.56
C GLY A 214 -9.14 19.46 6.02
N ILE A 215 -9.92 18.89 5.08
CA ILE A 215 -11.14 19.52 4.56
C ILE A 215 -12.17 19.69 5.68
N LEU A 216 -12.35 18.65 6.52
CA LEU A 216 -13.27 18.69 7.64
C LEU A 216 -12.90 19.78 8.64
N ILE A 217 -11.61 19.91 9.03
CA ILE A 217 -11.19 20.94 9.98
C ILE A 217 -11.36 22.36 9.40
N ILE A 218 -11.12 22.54 8.10
CA ILE A 218 -11.40 23.81 7.39
C ILE A 218 -12.89 24.15 7.51
N LEU A 219 -13.78 23.20 7.21
CA LEU A 219 -15.22 23.41 7.27
C LEU A 219 -15.70 23.71 8.71
N ILE A 220 -15.14 23.03 9.72
CA ILE A 220 -15.46 23.27 11.14
C ILE A 220 -15.05 24.69 11.56
N LEU A 221 -13.81 25.10 11.28
CA LEU A 221 -13.32 26.45 11.62
C LEU A 221 -14.11 27.55 10.90
N LYS A 222 -14.58 27.25 9.68
CA LYS A 222 -15.44 28.13 8.89
C LYS A 222 -16.93 27.99 9.22
N LYS A 223 -17.30 27.18 10.22
CA LYS A 223 -18.67 26.95 10.70
C LYS A 223 -19.65 26.55 9.56
N GLN A 224 -19.19 25.77 8.59
CA GLN A 224 -19.98 25.35 7.42
C GLN A 224 -20.85 24.11 7.72
N TRP A 225 -21.63 24.14 8.81
CA TRP A 225 -22.47 23.02 9.25
C TRP A 225 -23.47 22.54 8.20
N LYS A 226 -23.95 23.46 7.35
CA LYS A 226 -24.82 23.16 6.21
C LYS A 226 -24.18 22.27 5.13
N ILE A 227 -22.86 22.14 5.11
CA ILE A 227 -22.12 21.22 4.22
C ILE A 227 -21.74 19.96 5.00
N ILE A 228 -21.26 20.13 6.23
CA ILE A 228 -20.78 19.02 7.07
C ILE A 228 -21.88 18.01 7.35
N ILE A 229 -23.05 18.47 7.83
CA ILE A 229 -24.13 17.56 8.25
C ILE A 229 -24.65 16.73 7.05
N PRO A 230 -25.03 17.33 5.90
CA PRO A 230 -25.41 16.53 4.74
C PRO A 230 -24.30 15.63 4.23
N GLY A 231 -23.04 16.09 4.24
CA GLY A 231 -21.88 15.28 3.83
C GLY A 231 -21.69 14.03 4.69
N LEU A 232 -21.79 14.17 6.02
CA LEU A 232 -21.71 13.04 6.95
C LEU A 232 -22.89 12.07 6.77
N ILE A 233 -24.10 12.60 6.55
CA ILE A 233 -25.28 11.77 6.24
C ILE A 233 -25.08 11.01 4.93
N LEU A 234 -24.56 11.65 3.87
CA LEU A 234 -24.26 10.98 2.60
C LEU A 234 -23.19 9.90 2.75
N ILE A 235 -22.15 10.16 3.55
CA ILE A 235 -21.12 9.15 3.85
C ILE A 235 -21.75 7.98 4.62
N LEU A 236 -22.58 8.24 5.63
CA LEU A 236 -23.28 7.20 6.38
C LEU A 236 -24.21 6.38 5.49
N ILE A 237 -25.04 7.04 4.68
CA ILE A 237 -25.92 6.39 3.69
C ILE A 237 -25.07 5.56 2.72
N PHE A 238 -23.96 6.10 2.21
CA PHE A 238 -23.04 5.34 1.36
C PHE A 238 -22.61 4.05 2.08
N PHE A 239 -22.03 4.12 3.28
CA PHE A 239 -21.61 2.93 4.02
C PHE A 239 -22.75 1.95 4.33
N LEU A 240 -23.95 2.43 4.66
CA LEU A 240 -25.13 1.59 4.94
C LEU A 240 -25.74 0.96 3.69
N THR A 241 -25.60 1.59 2.52
CA THR A 241 -26.17 1.11 1.24
C THR A 241 -25.21 0.24 0.46
N GLN A 242 -23.91 0.26 0.78
CA GLN A 242 -22.96 -0.69 0.23
C GLN A 242 -23.30 -2.10 0.72
N LYS A 243 -24.01 -2.87 -0.10
CA LYS A 243 -24.16 -4.31 0.11
C LYS A 243 -22.91 -5.00 -0.41
N ASN A 244 -22.24 -5.77 0.43
CA ASN A 244 -21.22 -6.69 -0.05
C ASN A 244 -21.95 -7.83 -0.78
N VAL A 245 -21.72 -7.97 -2.07
CA VAL A 245 -22.11 -9.19 -2.78
C VAL A 245 -21.05 -10.23 -2.47
N SER A 246 -21.49 -11.35 -1.89
CA SER A 246 -20.65 -12.48 -1.56
C SER A 246 -21.40 -13.76 -1.84
N ASP A 247 -21.30 -14.20 -3.08
CA ASP A 247 -22.04 -15.37 -3.55
C ASP A 247 -21.09 -16.46 -4.09
N VAL A 248 -21.63 -17.66 -4.25
CA VAL A 248 -21.06 -18.73 -5.07
C VAL A 248 -22.09 -19.10 -6.12
N ASN A 249 -21.74 -18.90 -7.39
CA ASN A 249 -22.53 -19.29 -8.53
C ASN A 249 -22.14 -20.71 -8.96
N VAL A 250 -23.14 -21.59 -9.06
CA VAL A 250 -22.97 -22.98 -9.49
C VAL A 250 -23.57 -23.11 -10.88
N TYR A 251 -22.72 -23.44 -11.85
CA TYR A 251 -23.12 -23.70 -13.23
C TYR A 251 -23.12 -25.20 -13.49
N GLU A 252 -24.19 -25.71 -14.08
CA GLU A 252 -24.27 -27.07 -14.58
C GLU A 252 -23.79 -27.13 -16.04
N LEU A 253 -22.98 -28.13 -16.37
CA LEU A 253 -22.34 -28.28 -17.68
C LEU A 253 -23.19 -29.19 -18.59
N LEU A 254 -24.30 -28.67 -19.10
CA LEU A 254 -25.20 -29.42 -19.98
C LEU A 254 -24.71 -29.36 -21.45
N ASN A 255 -24.22 -30.47 -22.01
CA ASN A 255 -23.75 -30.55 -23.40
C ASN A 255 -22.78 -29.41 -23.78
N ASN A 256 -21.76 -29.18 -22.94
CA ASN A 256 -20.78 -28.09 -23.08
C ASN A 256 -21.36 -26.67 -22.95
N ASN A 257 -22.65 -26.52 -22.64
CA ASN A 257 -23.28 -25.24 -22.32
C ASN A 257 -23.41 -25.09 -20.80
N PRO A 258 -22.63 -24.19 -20.18
CA PRO A 258 -22.77 -23.88 -18.76
C PRO A 258 -24.06 -23.10 -18.52
N VAL A 259 -24.97 -23.66 -17.73
CA VAL A 259 -26.23 -23.02 -17.31
C VAL A 259 -26.14 -22.72 -15.82
N LEU A 260 -26.43 -21.49 -15.41
CA LEU A 260 -26.49 -21.13 -13.99
C LEU A 260 -27.61 -21.92 -13.32
N GLU A 261 -27.26 -22.86 -12.45
CA GLU A 261 -28.20 -23.72 -11.74
C GLU A 261 -28.71 -23.02 -10.48
N ARG A 262 -27.79 -22.45 -9.68
CA ARG A 262 -28.10 -21.79 -8.41
C ARG A 262 -27.02 -20.82 -7.97
N THR A 263 -27.40 -19.89 -7.10
CA THR A 263 -26.52 -18.94 -6.42
C THR A 263 -26.66 -19.13 -4.92
N ILE A 264 -25.52 -19.22 -4.21
CA ILE A 264 -25.46 -19.40 -2.76
C ILE A 264 -24.86 -18.15 -2.17
N SER A 265 -25.65 -17.40 -1.41
CA SER A 265 -25.18 -16.20 -0.71
C SER A 265 -24.57 -16.55 0.64
N THR A 266 -23.46 -15.88 0.96
CA THR A 266 -22.71 -16.00 2.21
C THR A 266 -22.72 -14.66 2.94
N GLU A 267 -22.57 -14.68 4.27
CA GLU A 267 -22.58 -13.44 5.06
C GLU A 267 -21.23 -12.69 4.98
N GLY A 268 -20.11 -13.40 4.83
CA GLY A 268 -18.78 -12.82 4.78
C GLY A 268 -18.28 -12.62 3.35
N LYS A 269 -17.12 -13.21 3.01
CA LYS A 269 -16.53 -13.15 1.67
C LYS A 269 -16.17 -14.55 1.19
N ALA A 270 -16.99 -15.11 0.29
CA ALA A 270 -16.69 -16.32 -0.47
C ALA A 270 -15.41 -16.13 -1.31
N TYR A 271 -14.26 -16.49 -0.73
CA TYR A 271 -12.94 -16.27 -1.33
C TYR A 271 -12.52 -17.44 -2.22
N ASP A 272 -12.84 -18.66 -1.78
CA ASP A 272 -12.62 -19.89 -2.53
C ASP A 272 -13.78 -20.87 -2.31
N VAL A 273 -13.92 -21.83 -3.21
CA VAL A 273 -14.96 -22.86 -3.15
C VAL A 273 -14.38 -24.22 -3.49
N TYR A 274 -14.69 -25.22 -2.67
CA TYR A 274 -14.23 -26.58 -2.81
C TYR A 274 -15.40 -27.56 -2.86
N PRO A 275 -15.59 -28.31 -3.97
CA PRO A 275 -16.56 -29.40 -4.05
C PRO A 275 -16.20 -30.51 -3.04
N PHE A 276 -17.17 -30.96 -2.25
CA PHE A 276 -16.96 -31.90 -1.15
C PHE A 276 -18.09 -32.94 -1.14
N ASP A 277 -17.90 -34.03 -1.87
CA ASP A 277 -18.93 -35.06 -2.08
C ASP A 277 -20.25 -34.45 -2.61
N ASP A 278 -21.36 -34.58 -1.88
CA ASP A 278 -22.66 -33.98 -2.19
C ASP A 278 -22.83 -32.55 -1.64
N LYS A 279 -21.76 -31.97 -1.09
CA LYS A 279 -21.71 -30.66 -0.45
C LYS A 279 -20.69 -29.77 -1.15
N ILE A 280 -20.69 -28.51 -0.76
CA ILE A 280 -19.60 -27.59 -1.06
C ILE A 280 -19.08 -26.99 0.24
N ILE A 281 -17.78 -26.71 0.26
CA ILE A 281 -17.13 -25.95 1.32
C ILE A 281 -16.75 -24.61 0.73
N ILE A 282 -17.25 -23.54 1.34
CA ILE A 282 -16.89 -22.18 0.99
C ILE A 282 -15.86 -21.70 2.01
N SER A 283 -14.72 -21.22 1.50
CA SER A 283 -13.77 -20.46 2.32
C SER A 283 -14.30 -19.04 2.46
N ASP A 284 -15.05 -18.82 3.54
CA ASP A 284 -15.53 -17.49 3.88
C ASP A 284 -14.41 -16.75 4.62
N TYR A 285 -13.74 -15.85 3.91
CA TYR A 285 -12.59 -15.08 4.40
C TYR A 285 -12.78 -14.48 5.80
N ASN A 286 -13.99 -14.11 6.18
CA ASN A 286 -14.26 -13.47 7.47
C ASN A 286 -14.80 -14.45 8.51
N GLU A 287 -15.47 -15.50 8.05
CA GLU A 287 -16.29 -16.38 8.88
C GLU A 287 -15.74 -17.83 8.97
N GLY A 288 -14.57 -18.10 8.38
CA GLY A 288 -13.89 -19.39 8.43
C GLY A 288 -14.29 -20.31 7.27
N LEU A 289 -14.91 -21.44 7.58
CA LEU A 289 -15.43 -22.38 6.58
C LEU A 289 -16.94 -22.55 6.74
N GLU A 290 -17.65 -22.49 5.62
CA GLU A 290 -19.10 -22.75 5.56
C GLU A 290 -19.38 -23.96 4.68
N ILE A 291 -20.14 -24.92 5.21
CA ILE A 291 -20.50 -26.15 4.50
C ILE A 291 -21.95 -26.05 4.06
N TYR A 292 -22.18 -26.11 2.76
CA TYR A 292 -23.51 -26.04 2.16
C TYR A 292 -23.91 -27.35 1.49
N LYS A 293 -25.19 -27.68 1.59
CA LYS A 293 -25.85 -28.71 0.79
C LYS A 293 -27.10 -28.11 0.18
N ASP A 294 -27.27 -28.20 -1.14
CA ASP A 294 -28.44 -27.67 -1.86
C ASP A 294 -28.79 -26.21 -1.50
N SER A 295 -27.77 -25.35 -1.39
CA SER A 295 -27.87 -23.94 -0.95
C SER A 295 -28.27 -23.71 0.51
N ILE A 296 -28.41 -24.76 1.32
CA ILE A 296 -28.71 -24.67 2.75
C ILE A 296 -27.41 -24.83 3.54
N LEU A 297 -27.09 -23.83 4.37
CA LEU A 297 -25.96 -23.89 5.30
C LEU A 297 -26.17 -25.03 6.31
N GLN A 298 -25.26 -26.00 6.29
CA GLN A 298 -25.30 -27.17 7.16
C GLN A 298 -24.48 -26.96 8.43
N LYS A 299 -23.29 -26.36 8.30
CA LYS A 299 -22.34 -26.17 9.39
C LYS A 299 -21.42 -25.01 9.07
N LYS A 300 -21.13 -24.22 10.10
CA LYS A 300 -20.07 -23.21 10.11
C LYS A 300 -18.93 -23.68 11.01
N ILE A 301 -17.69 -23.45 10.58
CA ILE A 301 -16.48 -23.78 11.32
C ILE A 301 -15.69 -22.48 11.48
N ASP A 302 -15.75 -21.92 12.68
CA ASP A 302 -14.99 -20.72 13.02
C ASP A 302 -13.50 -21.07 13.11
N LEU A 303 -12.67 -20.26 12.45
CA LEU A 303 -11.22 -20.45 12.39
C LEU A 303 -10.50 -19.15 12.81
N PRO A 304 -9.28 -19.24 13.36
CA PRO A 304 -8.55 -18.11 13.96
C PRO A 304 -8.02 -17.07 12.95
N GLY A 305 -8.42 -17.13 11.69
CA GLY A 305 -8.00 -16.19 10.67
C GLY A 305 -8.67 -16.42 9.32
N ALA A 306 -8.40 -15.52 8.39
CA ALA A 306 -9.07 -15.50 7.10
C ALA A 306 -8.61 -16.62 6.18
N VAL A 307 -9.52 -17.54 5.84
CA VAL A 307 -9.25 -18.67 4.95
C VAL A 307 -9.32 -18.22 3.49
N ILE A 308 -8.29 -18.54 2.73
CA ILE A 308 -8.18 -18.15 1.31
C ILE A 308 -8.13 -19.33 0.35
N LYS A 309 -7.90 -20.55 0.86
CA LYS A 309 -7.91 -21.78 0.06
C LYS A 309 -8.22 -22.96 0.96
N PHE A 310 -9.03 -23.89 0.46
CA PHE A 310 -9.31 -25.16 1.12
C PHE A 310 -8.92 -26.31 0.18
N SER A 311 -8.27 -27.33 0.72
CA SER A 311 -7.79 -28.47 -0.09
C SER A 311 -7.69 -29.75 0.73
N LYS A 312 -7.97 -30.89 0.09
CA LYS A 312 -7.66 -32.20 0.66
C LYS A 312 -6.15 -32.44 0.70
N TRP A 313 -5.64 -33.02 1.78
CA TRP A 313 -4.25 -33.45 1.87
C TRP A 313 -4.13 -34.98 1.73
N GLN A 314 -4.66 -35.73 2.69
CA GLN A 314 -4.53 -37.18 2.76
C GLN A 314 -5.74 -37.78 3.45
N ASP A 315 -6.28 -38.90 2.96
CA ASP A 315 -7.33 -39.68 3.63
C ASP A 315 -8.52 -38.80 4.09
N ASN A 316 -8.68 -38.62 5.42
CA ASN A 316 -9.70 -37.77 6.04
C ASN A 316 -9.19 -36.37 6.44
N TYR A 317 -7.94 -36.03 6.11
CA TYR A 317 -7.27 -34.78 6.45
C TYR A 317 -7.36 -33.73 5.33
N TYR A 318 -7.66 -32.51 5.75
CA TYR A 318 -7.87 -31.33 4.90
C TYR A 318 -7.10 -30.13 5.45
N LEU A 319 -6.83 -29.17 4.58
CA LEU A 319 -6.08 -27.97 4.87
C LEU A 319 -6.95 -26.75 4.61
N ALA A 320 -7.04 -25.87 5.59
CA ALA A 320 -7.47 -24.49 5.39
C ALA A 320 -6.22 -23.58 5.43
N TYR A 321 -5.87 -23.00 4.30
CA TYR A 321 -4.74 -22.08 4.18
C TYR A 321 -5.20 -20.64 4.46
N LEU A 322 -4.54 -19.99 5.41
CA LEU A 322 -4.89 -18.64 5.85
C LEU A 322 -4.08 -17.58 5.09
N ILE A 323 -4.64 -16.37 4.97
CA ILE A 323 -3.96 -15.20 4.38
C ILE A 323 -2.63 -14.86 5.08
N ASP A 324 -2.47 -15.25 6.35
CA ASP A 324 -1.28 -15.01 7.16
C ASP A 324 -0.25 -16.14 7.09
N THR A 325 -0.33 -17.02 6.06
CA THR A 325 0.59 -18.14 5.75
C THR A 325 0.46 -19.39 6.63
N ARG A 326 -0.48 -19.42 7.57
CA ARG A 326 -0.74 -20.64 8.37
C ARG A 326 -1.54 -21.67 7.59
N PHE A 327 -1.17 -22.94 7.77
CA PHE A 327 -2.00 -24.08 7.43
C PHE A 327 -2.73 -24.56 8.67
N LEU A 328 -4.06 -24.55 8.63
CA LEU A 328 -4.87 -25.22 9.63
C LEU A 328 -5.22 -26.61 9.11
N LEU A 329 -4.91 -27.63 9.90
CA LEU A 329 -5.25 -29.01 9.64
C LEU A 329 -6.64 -29.31 10.19
N LEU A 330 -7.50 -29.88 9.35
CA LEU A 330 -8.82 -30.36 9.72
C LEU A 330 -8.93 -31.84 9.41
N GLU A 331 -9.69 -32.56 10.24
CA GLU A 331 -10.00 -33.97 10.06
C GLU A 331 -11.51 -34.14 9.90
N ASN A 332 -11.91 -34.89 8.87
CA ASN A 332 -13.29 -35.25 8.60
C ASN A 332 -13.66 -36.52 9.36
N LYS A 333 -14.38 -36.35 10.47
CA LYS A 333 -14.92 -37.44 11.29
C LYS A 333 -16.37 -37.72 10.92
N SER A 334 -16.97 -38.74 11.51
CA SER A 334 -18.42 -39.00 11.41
C SER A 334 -19.28 -37.80 11.82
N SER A 335 -18.77 -36.95 12.73
CA SER A 335 -19.38 -35.67 13.16
C SER A 335 -19.10 -34.49 12.20
N GLY A 336 -18.47 -34.75 11.06
CA GLY A 336 -18.01 -33.78 10.08
C GLY A 336 -16.61 -33.23 10.37
N LEU A 337 -16.21 -32.23 9.57
CA LEU A 337 -14.91 -31.56 9.69
C LEU A 337 -14.73 -30.89 11.05
N SER A 338 -13.54 -31.08 11.62
CA SER A 338 -13.09 -30.52 12.90
C SER A 338 -11.63 -30.09 12.80
N TYR A 339 -11.29 -28.95 13.43
CA TYR A 339 -9.92 -28.47 13.54
C TYR A 339 -9.08 -29.41 14.42
N VAL A 340 -7.86 -29.74 13.97
CA VAL A 340 -6.94 -30.65 14.67
C VAL A 340 -5.68 -29.93 15.13
N ASN A 341 -4.98 -29.26 14.22
CA ASN A 341 -3.68 -28.66 14.49
C ASN A 341 -3.40 -27.50 13.53
N GLU A 342 -2.36 -26.70 13.79
CA GLU A 342 -1.86 -25.69 12.86
C GLU A 342 -0.35 -25.82 12.67
N PHE A 343 0.13 -25.50 11.46
CA PHE A 343 1.55 -25.48 11.15
C PHE A 343 1.88 -24.42 10.09
N ILE A 344 3.17 -24.18 9.88
CA ILE A 344 3.69 -23.22 8.91
C ILE A 344 4.84 -23.81 8.11
N SER A 345 4.98 -23.35 6.87
CA SER A 345 6.21 -23.52 6.11
C SER A 345 7.33 -22.60 6.65
N PRO A 346 8.63 -22.92 6.44
CA PRO A 346 9.72 -22.09 6.94
C PRO A 346 9.69 -20.64 6.42
N GLY A 347 9.37 -20.43 5.15
CA GLY A 347 9.48 -19.14 4.47
C GLY A 347 8.14 -18.49 4.10
N MET A 348 8.19 -17.56 3.15
CA MET A 348 7.03 -16.87 2.58
C MET A 348 6.38 -17.74 1.51
N THR A 349 5.33 -18.44 1.89
CA THR A 349 4.57 -19.35 1.02
C THR A 349 3.87 -18.61 -0.12
N TYR A 350 4.17 -19.02 -1.35
CA TYR A 350 3.55 -18.49 -2.57
C TYR A 350 2.52 -19.44 -3.15
N ASP A 351 2.80 -20.75 -3.12
CA ASP A 351 1.92 -21.77 -3.68
C ASP A 351 2.16 -23.12 -3.00
N TYR A 352 1.22 -24.04 -3.19
CA TYR A 352 1.36 -25.41 -2.73
C TYR A 352 0.54 -26.38 -3.57
N ALA A 353 1.01 -27.61 -3.64
CA ALA A 353 0.36 -28.73 -4.30
C ALA A 353 0.32 -29.97 -3.40
N VAL A 354 -0.62 -30.86 -3.66
CA VAL A 354 -0.77 -32.13 -2.94
C VAL A 354 -0.71 -33.26 -3.96
N LEU A 355 0.13 -34.27 -3.71
CA LEU A 355 0.22 -35.48 -4.51
C LEU A 355 0.70 -36.65 -3.65
N ASN A 356 0.14 -37.85 -3.87
CA ASN A 356 0.56 -39.08 -3.19
C ASN A 356 0.66 -38.89 -1.66
N ASN A 357 -0.36 -38.29 -1.03
CA ASN A 357 -0.43 -37.98 0.40
C ASN A 357 0.63 -36.99 0.93
N ASN A 358 1.44 -36.38 0.06
CA ASN A 358 2.46 -35.40 0.43
C ASN A 358 1.99 -33.99 0.07
N LEU A 359 2.28 -33.03 0.96
CA LEU A 359 2.03 -31.61 0.75
C LEU A 359 3.35 -30.94 0.37
N PHE A 360 3.40 -30.37 -0.83
CA PHE A 360 4.54 -29.67 -1.39
C PHE A 360 4.28 -28.16 -1.32
N VAL A 361 5.04 -27.45 -0.48
CA VAL A 361 4.89 -26.01 -0.26
C VAL A 361 6.10 -25.29 -0.84
N VAL A 362 5.88 -24.33 -1.73
CA VAL A 362 6.95 -23.47 -2.25
C VAL A 362 6.94 -22.13 -1.55
N ASP A 363 8.06 -21.84 -0.90
CA ASP A 363 8.37 -20.57 -0.28
C ASP A 363 9.36 -19.81 -1.16
N LYS A 364 9.13 -18.51 -1.34
CA LYS A 364 9.99 -17.67 -2.19
C LYS A 364 11.45 -17.66 -1.72
N ASP A 365 11.67 -17.66 -0.41
CA ASP A 365 12.97 -17.53 0.25
C ASP A 365 13.57 -18.89 0.66
N SER A 366 12.79 -19.79 1.26
CA SER A 366 13.30 -21.10 1.72
C SER A 366 13.20 -22.23 0.69
N GLY A 367 12.61 -22.00 -0.47
CA GLY A 367 12.47 -23.02 -1.51
C GLY A 367 11.33 -24.01 -1.24
N LEU A 368 11.53 -25.28 -1.60
CA LEU A 368 10.49 -26.29 -1.47
C LEU A 368 10.56 -26.99 -0.11
N THR A 369 9.41 -27.07 0.57
CA THR A 369 9.21 -27.89 1.76
C THR A 369 8.18 -28.99 1.46
N VAL A 370 8.50 -30.24 1.76
CA VAL A 370 7.62 -31.39 1.58
C VAL A 370 7.23 -31.95 2.94
N PHE A 371 5.94 -31.88 3.27
CA PHE A 371 5.35 -32.47 4.47
C PHE A 371 4.76 -33.84 4.12
N THR A 372 5.12 -34.86 4.90
CA THR A 372 4.80 -36.26 4.61
C THR A 372 3.69 -36.81 5.49
N ASN A 373 3.48 -36.23 6.67
CA ASN A 373 2.56 -36.73 7.67
C ASN A 373 1.67 -35.60 8.22
N PRO A 374 0.33 -35.70 8.07
CA PRO A 374 -0.60 -34.74 8.66
C PRO A 374 -0.55 -34.64 10.17
N GLU A 375 -0.34 -35.76 10.87
CA GLU A 375 -0.35 -35.80 12.34
C GLU A 375 0.96 -35.28 12.95
N ASP A 376 2.05 -35.33 12.18
CA ASP A 376 3.35 -34.77 12.57
C ASP A 376 3.94 -33.85 11.47
N PRO A 377 3.48 -32.59 11.37
CA PRO A 377 4.04 -31.62 10.43
C PRO A 377 5.52 -31.26 10.69
N ALA A 378 6.13 -31.72 11.77
CA ALA A 378 7.57 -31.58 11.98
C ALA A 378 8.38 -32.55 11.08
N GLU A 379 7.77 -33.66 10.67
CA GLU A 379 8.32 -34.58 9.68
C GLU A 379 8.24 -33.96 8.28
N LYS A 380 9.35 -33.35 7.85
CA LYS A 380 9.43 -32.66 6.56
C LYS A 380 10.81 -32.69 5.93
N PHE A 381 10.82 -32.57 4.60
CA PHE A 381 12.04 -32.44 3.80
C PHE A 381 12.14 -31.03 3.22
N ASN A 382 13.31 -30.40 3.34
CA ASN A 382 13.54 -29.06 2.81
C ASN A 382 14.55 -29.12 1.65
N TYR A 383 14.22 -28.42 0.57
CA TYR A 383 15.00 -28.36 -0.66
C TYR A 383 15.24 -26.88 -1.02
N ASN A 384 16.23 -26.28 -0.36
CA ASN A 384 16.53 -24.85 -0.46
C ASN A 384 16.96 -24.43 -1.89
N GLN A 385 17.41 -25.37 -2.73
CA GLN A 385 17.79 -25.07 -4.11
C GLN A 385 16.64 -24.53 -4.97
N PHE A 386 15.38 -24.75 -4.56
CA PHE A 386 14.19 -24.26 -5.26
C PHE A 386 13.70 -22.89 -4.75
N SER A 387 14.57 -22.08 -4.12
CA SER A 387 14.26 -20.67 -3.82
C SER A 387 14.00 -19.87 -5.10
N GLY A 388 13.24 -18.77 -5.00
CA GLY A 388 12.86 -17.93 -6.16
C GLY A 388 11.77 -18.57 -7.02
N VAL A 389 10.99 -19.48 -6.47
CA VAL A 389 9.83 -20.09 -7.14
C VAL A 389 8.55 -19.44 -6.64
N THR A 390 7.57 -19.28 -7.53
CA THR A 390 6.28 -18.65 -7.25
C THR A 390 5.09 -19.58 -7.45
N ASN A 391 5.22 -20.63 -8.26
CA ASN A 391 4.16 -21.62 -8.46
C ASN A 391 4.75 -23.01 -8.55
N ILE A 392 3.97 -23.99 -8.11
CA ILE A 392 4.29 -25.41 -8.17
C ILE A 392 3.13 -26.17 -8.82
N TYR A 393 3.48 -27.05 -9.74
CA TYR A 393 2.57 -28.04 -10.29
C TYR A 393 3.26 -29.40 -10.24
N ILE A 394 2.49 -30.44 -9.99
CA ILE A 394 3.05 -31.77 -9.77
C ILE A 394 2.13 -32.82 -10.38
N ASP A 395 2.73 -33.82 -11.00
CA ASP A 395 2.08 -35.05 -11.46
C ASP A 395 2.88 -36.27 -10.98
N SER A 396 2.44 -37.47 -11.33
CA SER A 396 3.04 -38.72 -10.86
C SER A 396 4.55 -38.86 -11.15
N ASN A 397 5.08 -38.16 -12.15
CA ASN A 397 6.45 -38.30 -12.63
C ASN A 397 7.23 -36.98 -12.68
N HIS A 398 6.57 -35.83 -12.53
CA HIS A 398 7.20 -34.52 -12.72
C HIS A 398 6.78 -33.49 -11.68
N ILE A 399 7.69 -32.56 -11.41
CA ILE A 399 7.43 -31.33 -10.66
C ILE A 399 7.85 -30.12 -11.51
N ALA A 400 6.91 -29.21 -11.74
CA ALA A 400 7.11 -28.01 -12.55
C ALA A 400 7.04 -26.76 -11.66
N PHE A 401 8.01 -25.87 -11.84
CA PHE A 401 8.16 -24.64 -11.07
C PHE A 401 8.14 -23.42 -11.97
N LYS A 402 7.33 -22.41 -11.63
CA LYS A 402 7.44 -21.06 -12.21
C LYS A 402 8.41 -20.23 -11.36
N LYS A 403 9.40 -19.60 -11.98
CA LYS A 403 10.38 -18.76 -11.26
C LYS A 403 9.88 -17.31 -11.13
N ASP A 404 10.33 -16.61 -10.08
CA ASP A 404 9.96 -15.23 -9.82
C ASP A 404 10.60 -14.23 -10.82
N GLN A 405 11.85 -14.46 -11.21
CA GLN A 405 12.62 -13.64 -12.16
C GLN A 405 12.51 -14.09 -13.62
N GLY A 406 11.70 -15.10 -13.94
CA GLY A 406 11.36 -15.48 -15.31
C GLY A 406 11.47 -16.97 -15.61
N GLY A 407 10.63 -17.46 -16.52
CA GLY A 407 10.67 -18.83 -16.97
C GLY A 407 9.99 -19.85 -16.07
N PHE A 408 10.20 -21.11 -16.44
CA PHE A 408 9.80 -22.27 -15.67
C PHE A 408 10.81 -23.41 -15.85
N GLU A 409 10.85 -24.28 -14.86
CA GLU A 409 11.71 -25.47 -14.83
C GLU A 409 10.84 -26.70 -14.54
N ILE A 410 11.19 -27.83 -15.13
CA ILE A 410 10.54 -29.13 -14.89
C ILE A 410 11.60 -30.11 -14.43
N TYR A 411 11.35 -30.76 -13.31
CA TYR A 411 12.20 -31.79 -12.73
C TYR A 411 11.47 -33.12 -12.70
N GLU A 412 12.25 -34.19 -12.68
CA GLU A 412 11.76 -35.54 -12.38
C GLU A 412 11.22 -35.60 -10.95
N LEU A 413 10.14 -36.35 -10.74
CA LEU A 413 9.67 -36.74 -9.41
C LEU A 413 10.07 -38.20 -9.18
N LEU A 414 11.00 -38.41 -8.25
CA LEU A 414 11.51 -39.74 -7.91
C LEU A 414 10.55 -40.48 -6.96
N GLU A 415 10.72 -41.81 -6.89
CA GLU A 415 10.08 -42.63 -5.86
C GLU A 415 10.31 -42.06 -4.45
N GLY A 416 9.26 -42.07 -3.64
CA GLY A 416 9.27 -41.40 -2.33
C GLY A 416 9.02 -39.89 -2.41
N ASN A 417 8.49 -39.38 -3.53
CA ASN A 417 8.01 -38.01 -3.70
C ASN A 417 9.11 -36.94 -3.54
N ARG A 418 10.30 -37.24 -4.08
CA ARG A 418 11.48 -36.36 -3.98
C ARG A 418 11.79 -35.72 -5.33
N PRO A 419 12.11 -34.42 -5.39
CA PRO A 419 12.60 -33.81 -6.61
C PRO A 419 13.90 -34.47 -7.09
N GLY A 420 13.94 -34.85 -8.36
CA GLY A 420 15.06 -35.47 -9.06
C GLY A 420 15.82 -34.49 -9.94
N LYS A 421 16.29 -34.97 -11.10
CA LYS A 421 17.07 -34.15 -12.04
C LYS A 421 16.20 -33.16 -12.80
N LEU A 422 16.80 -32.04 -13.22
CA LEU A 422 16.17 -31.12 -14.17
C LEU A 422 15.99 -31.82 -15.52
N ILE A 423 14.77 -31.81 -16.03
CA ILE A 423 14.39 -32.37 -17.34
C ILE A 423 14.39 -31.25 -18.38
N PHE A 424 13.80 -30.11 -18.04
CA PHE A 424 13.63 -29.00 -18.98
C PHE A 424 13.64 -27.66 -18.26
N SER A 425 14.18 -26.64 -18.92
CA SER A 425 14.18 -25.26 -18.44
C SER A 425 13.91 -24.30 -19.60
N ASN A 426 12.95 -23.40 -19.41
CA ASN A 426 12.73 -22.25 -20.29
C ASN A 426 12.95 -20.97 -19.47
N PRO A 427 13.93 -20.11 -19.84
CA PRO A 427 14.24 -18.88 -19.12
C PRO A 427 13.31 -17.70 -19.46
N ASP A 428 12.47 -17.83 -20.48
CA ASP A 428 11.66 -16.73 -21.00
C ASP A 428 10.67 -16.25 -19.95
N LYS A 429 10.61 -14.94 -19.74
CA LYS A 429 9.69 -14.35 -18.78
C LYS A 429 8.23 -14.66 -19.18
N LEU A 430 7.46 -15.20 -18.24
CA LEU A 430 6.06 -15.54 -18.42
C LEU A 430 5.18 -14.71 -17.48
N ASP A 431 4.16 -14.05 -18.03
CA ASP A 431 3.16 -13.36 -17.21
C ASP A 431 2.30 -14.39 -16.46
N TYR A 432 1.82 -15.42 -17.17
CA TYR A 432 1.07 -16.54 -16.61
C TYR A 432 1.65 -17.90 -17.03
N PHE A 433 1.59 -18.88 -16.12
CA PHE A 433 2.05 -20.25 -16.33
C PHE A 433 1.10 -21.22 -15.61
N TYR A 434 0.67 -22.27 -16.31
CA TYR A 434 -0.07 -23.40 -15.75
C TYR A 434 0.39 -24.69 -16.42
N TYR A 435 0.59 -25.74 -15.65
CA TYR A 435 1.14 -27.01 -16.09
C TYR A 435 0.13 -28.14 -15.89
N SER A 436 -0.09 -28.93 -16.94
CA SER A 436 -0.83 -30.19 -16.90
C SER A 436 -0.22 -31.12 -17.93
N TYR A 437 0.77 -31.92 -17.51
CA TYR A 437 1.58 -32.75 -18.40
C TYR A 437 0.77 -33.54 -19.43
N PRO A 438 1.23 -33.61 -20.70
CA PRO A 438 2.41 -32.96 -21.28
C PRO A 438 2.18 -31.52 -21.76
N TYR A 439 1.17 -30.80 -21.26
CA TYR A 439 0.82 -29.46 -21.76
C TYR A 439 1.21 -28.34 -20.80
N ILE A 440 1.60 -27.22 -21.40
CA ILE A 440 1.95 -25.98 -20.72
C ILE A 440 1.13 -24.85 -21.31
N PHE A 441 0.44 -24.14 -20.43
CA PHE A 441 -0.46 -23.06 -20.78
C PHE A 441 0.19 -21.76 -20.33
N THR A 442 0.40 -20.84 -21.27
CA THR A 442 0.96 -19.53 -20.98
C THR A 442 0.02 -18.45 -21.48
N SER A 443 0.06 -17.28 -20.83
CA SER A 443 -0.70 -16.11 -21.28
C SER A 443 0.18 -14.87 -21.14
N ALA A 444 0.05 -13.99 -22.12
CA ALA A 444 0.61 -12.65 -22.16
C ALA A 444 -0.45 -11.70 -22.76
N PRO A 445 -0.25 -10.36 -22.73
CA PRO A 445 -1.13 -9.42 -23.43
C PRO A 445 -1.31 -9.72 -24.93
N SER A 446 -0.36 -10.45 -25.53
CA SER A 446 -0.40 -10.90 -26.92
C SER A 446 -1.34 -12.08 -27.17
N GLY A 447 -1.70 -12.87 -26.16
CA GLY A 447 -2.62 -14.00 -26.29
C GLY A 447 -2.35 -15.15 -25.33
N PHE A 448 -3.21 -16.16 -25.37
CA PHE A 448 -3.12 -17.42 -24.63
C PHE A 448 -2.58 -18.52 -25.54
N LYS A 449 -1.62 -19.29 -25.04
CA LYS A 449 -0.92 -20.29 -25.84
C LYS A 449 -0.85 -21.62 -25.11
N ILE A 450 -1.00 -22.69 -25.88
CA ILE A 450 -0.82 -24.06 -25.40
C ILE A 450 0.42 -24.63 -26.07
N HIS A 451 1.32 -25.12 -25.25
CA HIS A 451 2.54 -25.78 -25.67
C HIS A 451 2.49 -27.24 -25.24
N LYS A 452 3.09 -28.10 -26.04
CA LYS A 452 3.40 -29.47 -25.66
C LYS A 452 4.86 -29.53 -25.27
N ILE A 453 5.13 -30.26 -24.20
CA ILE A 453 6.46 -30.63 -23.80
C ILE A 453 6.61 -32.15 -23.87
N ASP A 454 7.55 -32.59 -24.69
CA ASP A 454 8.15 -33.92 -24.54
C ASP A 454 9.51 -33.76 -23.83
N SER A 455 10.15 -34.87 -23.45
CA SER A 455 11.41 -34.87 -22.69
C SER A 455 12.55 -34.01 -23.28
N ILE A 456 12.43 -33.52 -24.52
CA ILE A 456 13.45 -32.69 -25.19
C ILE A 456 12.83 -31.45 -25.90
N ASN A 457 11.61 -31.55 -26.41
CA ASN A 457 10.99 -30.53 -27.25
C ASN A 457 9.91 -29.75 -26.51
N TYR A 458 9.99 -28.43 -26.62
CA TYR A 458 8.94 -27.50 -26.23
C TYR A 458 8.37 -26.84 -27.48
N GLN A 459 7.15 -27.24 -27.86
CA GLN A 459 6.51 -26.80 -29.10
C GLN A 459 5.17 -26.13 -28.81
N GLN A 460 4.93 -24.97 -29.41
CA GLN A 460 3.60 -24.35 -29.41
C GLN A 460 2.65 -25.17 -30.30
N LEU A 461 1.53 -25.63 -29.73
CA LEU A 461 0.47 -26.32 -30.46
C LEU A 461 -0.62 -25.35 -30.92
N TYR A 462 -1.10 -24.49 -30.01
CA TYR A 462 -2.23 -23.59 -30.25
C TYR A 462 -1.95 -22.18 -29.74
N SER A 463 -2.58 -21.20 -30.40
CA SER A 463 -2.68 -19.82 -29.95
C SER A 463 -4.15 -19.39 -30.02
N PHE A 464 -4.68 -18.90 -28.90
CA PHE A 464 -6.01 -18.32 -28.81
C PHE A 464 -5.86 -16.83 -28.54
N ASP A 465 -5.87 -16.03 -29.61
CA ASP A 465 -5.64 -14.58 -29.52
C ASP A 465 -6.77 -13.83 -28.79
N LEU A 466 -7.96 -14.45 -28.69
CA LEU A 466 -9.11 -13.93 -27.95
C LEU A 466 -8.94 -13.96 -26.44
N ILE A 467 -8.14 -14.91 -25.92
CA ILE A 467 -7.94 -15.10 -24.49
C ILE A 467 -6.67 -14.37 -24.08
N LYS A 468 -6.79 -13.36 -23.21
CA LYS A 468 -5.66 -12.50 -22.80
C LYS A 468 -5.68 -12.29 -21.30
N ASN A 469 -4.51 -12.09 -20.70
CA ASN A 469 -4.38 -11.81 -19.27
C ASN A 469 -5.09 -12.88 -18.42
N VAL A 470 -4.74 -14.15 -18.63
CA VAL A 470 -5.28 -15.26 -17.85
C VAL A 470 -4.91 -15.09 -16.37
N ARG A 471 -5.89 -15.31 -15.50
CA ARG A 471 -5.75 -15.22 -14.05
C ARG A 471 -5.61 -16.58 -13.38
N LYS A 472 -6.44 -17.56 -13.77
CA LYS A 472 -6.45 -18.90 -13.18
C LYS A 472 -6.97 -19.92 -14.20
N ILE A 473 -6.47 -21.14 -14.13
CA ILE A 473 -6.96 -22.27 -14.91
C ILE A 473 -7.32 -23.38 -13.94
N VAL A 474 -8.47 -24.00 -14.16
CA VAL A 474 -8.90 -25.22 -13.46
C VAL A 474 -9.20 -26.28 -14.51
N LYS A 475 -8.73 -27.49 -14.29
CA LYS A 475 -8.99 -28.65 -15.14
C LYS A 475 -10.06 -29.53 -14.49
N ALA A 476 -11.04 -29.97 -15.28
CA ALA A 476 -11.92 -31.07 -14.93
C ALA A 476 -12.08 -31.97 -16.16
N ASP A 477 -11.81 -33.27 -16.01
CA ASP A 477 -11.76 -34.25 -17.09
C ASP A 477 -10.89 -33.80 -18.28
N ASN A 478 -11.49 -33.69 -19.47
CA ASN A 478 -10.84 -33.22 -20.70
C ASN A 478 -10.97 -31.70 -20.91
N LYS A 479 -11.55 -30.95 -19.98
CA LYS A 479 -11.80 -29.51 -20.11
C LYS A 479 -10.88 -28.67 -19.22
N TYR A 480 -10.50 -27.51 -19.75
CA TYR A 480 -9.77 -26.46 -19.06
C TYR A 480 -10.63 -25.21 -19.01
N PHE A 481 -11.01 -24.80 -17.79
CA PHE A 481 -11.72 -23.57 -17.52
C PHE A 481 -10.69 -22.45 -17.30
N VAL A 482 -10.58 -21.57 -18.28
CA VAL A 482 -9.59 -20.50 -18.33
C VAL A 482 -10.25 -19.19 -17.90
N LEU A 483 -10.03 -18.78 -16.66
CA LEU A 483 -10.51 -17.51 -16.12
C LEU A 483 -9.58 -16.37 -16.54
N SER A 484 -10.13 -15.35 -17.19
CA SER A 484 -9.41 -14.19 -17.72
C SER A 484 -9.82 -12.89 -17.01
N LEU A 485 -8.91 -11.90 -16.99
CA LEU A 485 -9.16 -10.59 -16.37
C LEU A 485 -10.21 -9.73 -17.12
N ASP A 486 -10.69 -10.18 -18.27
CA ASP A 486 -11.81 -9.57 -19.02
C ASP A 486 -13.20 -10.04 -18.55
N ALA A 487 -13.28 -10.61 -17.33
CA ALA A 487 -14.50 -11.16 -16.72
C ALA A 487 -15.13 -12.34 -17.48
N ASN A 488 -14.33 -13.06 -18.26
CA ASN A 488 -14.78 -14.26 -18.98
C ASN A 488 -14.11 -15.53 -18.45
N VAL A 489 -14.88 -16.62 -18.45
CA VAL A 489 -14.36 -17.99 -18.32
C VAL A 489 -14.49 -18.66 -19.68
N TYR A 490 -13.35 -18.99 -20.28
CA TYR A 490 -13.27 -19.71 -21.54
C TYR A 490 -13.19 -21.22 -21.26
N ILE A 491 -13.98 -22.02 -21.96
CA ILE A 491 -13.98 -23.49 -21.83
C ILE A 491 -13.20 -24.05 -23.01
N VAL A 492 -11.98 -24.49 -22.74
CA VAL A 492 -11.12 -25.14 -23.74
C VAL A 492 -11.20 -26.64 -23.53
N GLU A 493 -11.79 -27.35 -24.48
CA GLU A 493 -11.92 -28.81 -24.44
C GLU A 493 -10.78 -29.46 -25.21
N LYS A 494 -10.20 -30.50 -24.61
CA LYS A 494 -9.28 -31.40 -25.28
C LYS A 494 -10.09 -32.48 -25.99
N THR A 495 -10.17 -32.38 -27.31
CA THR A 495 -10.95 -33.29 -28.16
C THR A 495 -10.15 -34.50 -28.61
N ASP A 496 -8.85 -34.32 -28.83
CA ASP A 496 -7.91 -35.38 -29.21
C ASP A 496 -6.58 -35.25 -28.44
N PRO A 497 -5.69 -36.26 -28.48
CA PRO A 497 -4.42 -36.24 -27.76
C PRO A 497 -3.64 -34.93 -27.92
N ASP A 498 -3.66 -34.25 -29.06
CA ASP A 498 -3.03 -32.94 -29.22
C ASP A 498 -3.97 -31.92 -29.87
N SER A 499 -5.30 -32.06 -29.71
CA SER A 499 -6.27 -31.08 -30.22
C SER A 499 -7.01 -30.37 -29.09
N PHE A 500 -7.14 -29.05 -29.23
CA PHE A 500 -7.80 -28.18 -28.27
C PHE A 500 -8.77 -27.26 -28.98
N ASP A 501 -10.03 -27.29 -28.56
CA ASP A 501 -11.11 -26.49 -29.12
C ASP A 501 -11.67 -25.55 -28.06
N LEU A 502 -11.87 -24.28 -28.43
CA LEU A 502 -12.62 -23.35 -27.60
C LEU A 502 -14.12 -23.63 -27.80
N VAL A 503 -14.71 -24.43 -26.91
CA VAL A 503 -16.08 -24.93 -27.07
C VAL A 503 -17.13 -23.98 -26.50
N ASN A 504 -16.77 -23.16 -25.52
CA ASN A 504 -17.70 -22.18 -24.97
C ASN A 504 -17.01 -21.03 -24.22
N LYS A 505 -17.80 -20.03 -23.85
CA LYS A 505 -17.41 -18.86 -23.07
C LYS A 505 -18.56 -18.41 -22.18
N ILE A 506 -18.25 -18.16 -20.91
CA ILE A 506 -19.16 -17.51 -19.96
C ILE A 506 -18.70 -16.07 -19.76
N ASN A 507 -19.58 -15.10 -20.03
CA ASN A 507 -19.36 -13.72 -19.60
C ASN A 507 -20.02 -13.53 -18.24
N LEU A 508 -19.22 -13.26 -17.21
CA LEU A 508 -19.69 -13.17 -15.84
C LEU A 508 -20.08 -11.74 -15.45
N GLY A 509 -19.52 -10.72 -16.12
CA GLY A 509 -19.64 -9.31 -15.69
C GLY A 509 -18.83 -8.95 -14.43
N TYR A 510 -18.15 -9.93 -13.82
CA TYR A 510 -17.24 -9.78 -12.68
C TYR A 510 -16.06 -10.77 -12.81
N ILE A 511 -15.01 -10.59 -12.01
CA ILE A 511 -13.85 -11.50 -11.99
C ILE A 511 -13.90 -12.32 -10.68
N PRO A 512 -14.23 -13.62 -10.73
CA PRO A 512 -14.18 -14.51 -9.57
C PRO A 512 -12.83 -14.48 -8.85
N GLN A 513 -12.85 -14.62 -7.51
CA GLN A 513 -11.65 -14.88 -6.73
C GLN A 513 -11.28 -16.36 -6.77
N GLY A 514 -12.23 -17.21 -6.41
CA GLY A 514 -12.20 -18.67 -6.50
C GLY A 514 -12.92 -19.19 -7.75
N ILE A 515 -12.34 -20.24 -8.31
CA ILE A 515 -12.91 -21.06 -9.37
C ILE A 515 -12.52 -22.50 -9.05
N SER A 516 -13.50 -23.40 -9.14
CA SER A 516 -13.32 -24.84 -9.01
C SER A 516 -14.30 -25.55 -9.94
N ALA A 517 -13.99 -26.77 -10.36
CA ALA A 517 -14.83 -27.54 -11.27
C ALA A 517 -14.75 -29.03 -10.95
N ASP A 518 -15.87 -29.72 -11.16
CA ASP A 518 -15.94 -31.18 -11.26
C ASP A 518 -16.42 -31.58 -12.67
N SER A 519 -16.68 -32.86 -12.89
CA SER A 519 -17.10 -33.39 -14.20
C SER A 519 -18.43 -32.82 -14.70
N SER A 520 -19.28 -32.33 -13.80
CA SER A 520 -20.65 -31.90 -14.07
C SER A 520 -20.92 -30.42 -13.80
N LYS A 521 -20.14 -29.80 -12.90
CA LYS A 521 -20.42 -28.46 -12.38
C LYS A 521 -19.16 -27.59 -12.33
N LEU A 522 -19.39 -26.30 -12.53
CA LEU A 522 -18.41 -25.23 -12.38
C LEU A 522 -18.86 -24.29 -11.25
N TYR A 523 -17.98 -24.06 -10.29
CA TYR A 523 -18.24 -23.24 -9.11
C TYR A 523 -17.41 -21.96 -9.18
N LEU A 524 -18.07 -20.82 -9.10
CA LEU A 524 -17.46 -19.50 -9.23
C LEU A 524 -17.85 -18.63 -8.05
N THR A 525 -16.88 -18.16 -7.28
CA THR A 525 -17.15 -17.15 -6.26
C THR A 525 -17.46 -15.81 -6.92
N HIS A 526 -18.44 -15.08 -6.42
CA HIS A 526 -18.74 -13.71 -6.79
C HIS A 526 -18.58 -12.84 -5.56
N LEU A 527 -17.40 -12.23 -5.45
CA LEU A 527 -17.20 -11.07 -4.61
C LEU A 527 -17.29 -9.87 -5.54
N ASP A 528 -18.19 -8.93 -5.25
CA ASP A 528 -18.12 -7.65 -5.95
C ASP A 528 -16.82 -6.96 -5.50
N SER A 529 -15.80 -7.10 -6.35
CA SER A 529 -14.47 -6.50 -6.16
C SER A 529 -14.53 -4.98 -6.21
N LYS A 530 -15.66 -4.40 -6.61
CA LYS A 530 -16.00 -2.99 -6.37
C LYS A 530 -16.39 -2.73 -4.93
N ARG A 531 -15.87 -3.50 -3.96
CA ARG A 531 -15.66 -2.98 -2.62
C ARG A 531 -14.97 -1.64 -2.79
N SER A 532 -15.72 -0.56 -2.55
CA SER A 532 -15.18 0.77 -2.73
C SER A 532 -13.86 0.82 -2.00
N ARG A 533 -12.81 1.36 -2.63
CA ARG A 533 -11.51 1.55 -1.98
C ARG A 533 -11.67 2.25 -0.62
N LEU A 534 -12.77 3.00 -0.44
CA LEU A 534 -13.23 3.55 0.83
C LEU A 534 -13.62 2.49 1.89
N LEU A 535 -14.37 1.43 1.54
CA LEU A 535 -14.71 0.34 2.47
C LEU A 535 -13.47 -0.39 2.99
N SER A 536 -12.45 -0.54 2.14
CA SER A 536 -11.20 -1.19 2.54
C SER A 536 -10.44 -0.44 3.64
N ILE A 537 -10.71 0.87 3.84
CA ILE A 537 -10.07 1.68 4.89
C ILE A 537 -10.32 1.08 6.27
N ILE A 538 -11.53 0.57 6.51
CA ILE A 538 -11.98 0.06 7.81
C ILE A 538 -11.98 -1.48 7.88
N ASP A 539 -11.55 -2.18 6.82
CA ASP A 539 -11.49 -3.65 6.83
C ASP A 539 -10.19 -4.13 7.51
N PRO A 540 -10.23 -4.68 8.73
CA PRO A 540 -9.02 -5.11 9.45
C PRO A 540 -8.30 -6.27 8.74
N TYR A 541 -9.02 -7.05 7.93
CA TYR A 541 -8.47 -8.19 7.23
C TYR A 541 -8.00 -7.85 5.81
N HIS A 542 -8.12 -6.60 5.36
CA HIS A 542 -7.47 -6.19 4.12
C HIS A 542 -5.95 -6.47 4.25
N PRO A 543 -5.25 -7.08 3.27
CA PRO A 543 -3.86 -7.52 3.43
C PRO A 543 -2.92 -6.43 3.97
N SER A 544 -3.05 -5.21 3.45
CA SER A 544 -2.24 -4.07 3.90
C SER A 544 -2.62 -3.52 5.29
N ASN A 545 -3.82 -3.80 5.80
CA ASN A 545 -4.22 -3.45 7.18
C ASN A 545 -3.74 -4.53 8.15
N LEU A 546 -3.85 -5.81 7.77
CA LEU A 546 -3.31 -6.94 8.53
C LEU A 546 -1.78 -6.79 8.72
N GLY A 547 -1.06 -6.41 7.67
CA GLY A 547 0.37 -6.09 7.74
C GLY A 547 0.68 -4.94 8.72
N ARG A 548 -0.10 -3.85 8.69
CA ARG A 548 0.05 -2.73 9.66
C ARG A 548 -0.19 -3.17 11.11
N LEU A 549 -1.23 -3.96 11.37
CA LEU A 549 -1.51 -4.47 12.71
C LEU A 549 -0.37 -5.38 13.23
N ALA A 550 0.22 -6.19 12.35
CA ALA A 550 1.41 -6.99 12.68
C ALA A 550 2.61 -6.11 13.05
N LEU A 551 2.86 -5.06 12.24
CA LEU A 551 3.91 -4.08 12.51
C LEU A 551 3.70 -3.35 13.84
N TRP A 552 2.48 -2.89 14.12
CA TRP A 552 2.18 -2.18 15.35
C TRP A 552 2.31 -3.07 16.57
N SER A 553 1.87 -4.32 16.48
CA SER A 553 2.04 -5.30 17.55
C SER A 553 3.52 -5.56 17.85
N ALA A 554 4.36 -5.74 16.82
CA ALA A 554 5.80 -5.91 17.02
C ALA A 554 6.45 -4.64 17.58
N GLY A 555 6.09 -3.46 17.06
CA GLY A 555 6.56 -2.17 17.55
C GLY A 555 6.23 -1.94 19.02
N PHE A 556 5.03 -2.33 19.46
CA PHE A 556 4.67 -2.23 20.87
C PHE A 556 5.50 -3.17 21.75
N LYS A 557 5.83 -4.37 21.28
CA LYS A 557 6.76 -5.26 22.00
C LYS A 557 8.17 -4.69 22.07
N MET A 558 8.69 -4.11 20.98
CA MET A 558 9.97 -3.39 20.97
C MET A 558 10.00 -2.27 22.02
N PHE A 559 8.90 -1.52 22.12
CA PHE A 559 8.73 -0.50 23.14
C PHE A 559 8.76 -1.09 24.56
N LEU A 560 8.04 -2.16 24.84
CA LEU A 560 8.02 -2.78 26.17
C LEU A 560 9.41 -3.25 26.62
N ASP A 561 10.26 -3.66 25.67
CA ASP A 561 11.64 -4.06 25.95
C ASP A 561 12.58 -2.87 26.23
N ARG A 562 12.34 -1.71 25.61
CA ARG A 562 13.13 -0.48 25.82
C ARG A 562 12.26 0.77 25.98
N PRO A 563 11.53 0.92 27.10
CA PRO A 563 10.42 1.86 27.20
C PRO A 563 10.82 3.34 27.26
N ILE A 564 12.00 3.67 27.80
CA ILE A 564 12.36 5.07 28.05
C ILE A 564 12.95 5.72 26.79
N PHE A 565 13.98 5.09 26.21
CA PHE A 565 14.77 5.67 25.11
C PHE A 565 14.70 4.88 23.79
N GLY A 566 13.96 3.77 23.75
CA GLY A 566 13.80 2.97 22.55
C GLY A 566 15.06 2.23 22.09
N LEU A 567 15.00 1.73 20.86
CA LEU A 567 16.05 0.91 20.23
C LEU A 567 17.11 1.73 19.48
N GLY A 568 16.87 3.03 19.27
CA GLY A 568 17.62 3.88 18.35
C GLY A 568 16.80 4.22 17.10
N ASP A 569 17.09 5.36 16.46
CA ASP A 569 16.53 5.74 15.17
C ASP A 569 17.24 4.99 14.03
N ILE A 570 16.83 3.74 13.84
CA ILE A 570 17.49 2.76 12.97
C ILE A 570 16.47 2.02 12.11
N ASP A 571 16.95 1.23 11.14
CA ASP A 571 16.07 0.31 10.43
C ASP A 571 15.63 -0.85 11.35
N LEU A 572 14.33 -0.99 11.55
CA LEU A 572 13.78 -1.97 12.49
C LEU A 572 13.64 -3.38 11.92
N ALA A 573 14.04 -3.66 10.68
CA ALA A 573 13.85 -4.97 10.04
C ALA A 573 14.49 -6.10 10.83
N LYS A 574 15.68 -5.85 11.41
CA LYS A 574 16.41 -6.82 12.25
C LYS A 574 15.63 -7.16 13.52
N TYR A 575 15.02 -6.16 14.16
CA TYR A 575 14.21 -6.35 15.36
C TYR A 575 12.84 -6.93 15.02
N PHE A 576 12.23 -6.52 13.92
CA PHE A 576 10.94 -7.03 13.50
C PHE A 576 10.98 -8.55 13.33
N LYS A 577 12.08 -9.11 12.80
CA LYS A 577 12.31 -10.57 12.74
C LYS A 577 12.19 -11.27 14.09
N VAL A 578 12.58 -10.61 15.19
CA VAL A 578 12.58 -11.16 16.56
C VAL A 578 11.19 -11.02 17.20
N TYR A 579 10.51 -9.89 17.02
CA TYR A 579 9.25 -9.59 17.71
C TYR A 579 7.98 -10.03 16.96
N LYS A 580 8.09 -10.28 15.65
CA LYS A 580 6.98 -10.77 14.82
C LYS A 580 6.59 -12.20 15.22
N LYS A 581 5.35 -12.57 14.92
CA LYS A 581 4.91 -13.95 15.09
C LYS A 581 5.55 -14.84 14.01
N PRO A 582 5.77 -16.15 14.25
CA PRO A 582 6.45 -17.03 13.30
C PRO A 582 5.82 -17.09 11.89
N TYR A 583 4.50 -16.93 11.82
CA TYR A 583 3.71 -16.90 10.59
C TYR A 583 3.68 -15.52 9.88
N GLN A 584 4.12 -14.44 10.53
CA GLN A 584 4.23 -13.14 9.85
C GLN A 584 5.51 -13.14 9.01
N LYS A 585 5.44 -13.51 7.74
CA LYS A 585 6.64 -13.75 6.91
C LYS A 585 7.27 -12.48 6.35
N GLU A 586 6.47 -11.43 6.10
CA GLU A 586 7.01 -10.14 5.66
C GLU A 586 7.96 -9.54 6.68
N ILE A 587 8.97 -8.78 6.20
CA ILE A 587 9.93 -8.07 7.05
C ILE A 587 9.97 -6.62 6.56
N GLN A 588 9.81 -5.68 7.48
CA GLN A 588 9.81 -4.24 7.19
C GLN A 588 10.71 -3.50 8.17
N GLY A 589 11.37 -2.45 7.67
CA GLY A 589 12.19 -1.53 8.48
C GLY A 589 11.39 -0.42 9.16
N HIS A 590 10.14 -0.22 8.74
CA HIS A 590 9.26 0.84 9.21
C HIS A 590 7.94 0.27 9.74
N LEU A 591 7.35 0.96 10.72
CA LEU A 591 6.15 0.46 11.42
C LEU A 591 4.84 1.07 10.90
N HIS A 592 4.89 1.84 9.80
CA HIS A 592 3.71 2.42 9.13
C HIS A 592 2.74 3.14 10.09
N ASN A 593 3.28 3.81 11.10
CA ASN A 593 2.59 4.71 12.02
C ASN A 593 3.65 5.54 12.74
N ASN A 594 3.55 6.86 12.68
CA ASN A 594 4.53 7.76 13.30
C ASN A 594 4.71 7.48 14.79
N PHE A 595 3.62 7.38 15.54
CA PHE A 595 3.66 7.30 17.00
C PHE A 595 4.23 5.96 17.46
N ILE A 596 3.82 4.85 16.85
CA ILE A 596 4.37 3.53 17.20
C ILE A 596 5.83 3.41 16.78
N HIS A 597 6.21 4.00 15.64
CA HIS A 597 7.60 4.03 15.22
C HIS A 597 8.47 4.82 16.19
N ILE A 598 8.08 6.05 16.52
CA ILE A 598 8.77 6.90 17.50
C ILE A 598 8.85 6.21 18.86
N LEU A 599 7.78 5.54 19.29
CA LEU A 599 7.77 4.84 20.57
C LEU A 599 8.77 3.67 20.58
N ALA A 600 8.91 2.93 19.47
CA ALA A 600 9.87 1.84 19.35
C ALA A 600 11.33 2.34 19.21
N THR A 601 11.56 3.44 18.48
CA THR A 601 12.91 3.95 18.18
C THR A 601 13.44 4.89 19.27
N LEU A 602 12.61 5.79 19.81
CA LEU A 602 13.00 6.84 20.75
C LEU A 602 12.37 6.70 22.15
N GLY A 603 11.50 5.70 22.36
CA GLY A 603 10.82 5.46 23.64
C GLY A 603 9.84 6.56 24.04
N LEU A 604 9.37 6.51 25.29
CA LEU A 604 8.46 7.51 25.85
C LEU A 604 9.06 8.91 25.91
N PHE A 605 10.38 9.01 26.09
CA PHE A 605 11.07 10.30 26.11
C PHE A 605 10.94 11.01 24.76
N GLY A 606 11.27 10.32 23.66
CA GLY A 606 11.14 10.86 22.32
C GLY A 606 9.68 11.04 21.88
N LEU A 607 8.80 10.10 22.20
CA LEU A 607 7.36 10.26 21.91
C LEU A 607 6.79 11.51 22.57
N SER A 608 7.13 11.76 23.84
CA SER A 608 6.68 12.95 24.55
C SER A 608 7.22 14.23 23.92
N ALA A 609 8.49 14.24 23.49
CA ALA A 609 9.10 15.36 22.79
C ALA A 609 8.39 15.68 21.47
N VAL A 610 8.11 14.66 20.65
CA VAL A 610 7.43 14.83 19.35
C VAL A 610 5.96 15.23 19.54
N CYS A 611 5.24 14.61 20.48
CA CYS A 611 3.88 15.01 20.81
C CYS A 611 3.81 16.47 21.28
N PHE A 612 4.78 16.91 22.09
CA PHE A 612 4.87 18.31 22.51
C PHE A 612 5.18 19.25 21.33
N LEU A 613 6.06 18.85 20.42
CA LEU A 613 6.35 19.58 19.18
C LEU A 613 5.09 19.73 18.31
N PHE A 614 4.37 18.64 18.06
CA PHE A 614 3.14 18.66 17.26
C PHE A 614 2.04 19.49 17.92
N TYR A 615 1.88 19.36 19.23
CA TYR A 615 0.96 20.21 20.01
C TYR A 615 1.29 21.69 19.86
N LYS A 616 2.58 22.07 19.96
CA LYS A 616 3.01 23.46 19.82
C LYS A 616 2.80 24.00 18.41
N ILE A 617 3.01 23.20 17.36
CA ILE A 617 2.69 23.59 15.98
C ILE A 617 1.18 23.87 15.84
N ILE A 618 0.34 22.94 16.30
CA ILE A 618 -1.14 23.09 16.30
C ILE A 618 -1.55 24.38 17.01
N LEU A 619 -1.01 24.63 18.21
CA LEU A 619 -1.32 25.84 18.97
C LEU A 619 -0.92 27.11 18.24
N ILE A 620 0.30 27.16 17.70
CA ILE A 620 0.82 28.36 17.03
C ILE A 620 0.03 28.63 15.76
N ASP A 621 -0.15 27.63 14.89
CA ASP A 621 -0.91 27.80 13.65
C ASP A 621 -2.36 28.23 13.91
N LEU A 622 -3.00 27.69 14.94
CA LEU A 622 -4.36 28.07 15.30
C LEU A 622 -4.42 29.50 15.86
N LYS A 623 -3.46 29.90 16.71
CA LYS A 623 -3.35 31.29 17.19
C LYS A 623 -3.11 32.26 16.04
N ILE A 624 -2.22 31.92 15.10
CA ILE A 624 -1.95 32.71 13.90
C ILE A 624 -3.24 32.90 13.10
N TYR A 625 -3.96 31.82 12.82
CA TYR A 625 -5.20 31.86 12.04
C TYR A 625 -6.23 32.84 12.65
N PHE A 626 -6.41 32.78 13.97
CA PHE A 626 -7.36 33.69 14.65
C PHE A 626 -6.87 35.14 14.68
N ALA A 627 -5.57 35.38 14.84
CA ALA A 627 -5.00 36.73 14.86
C ALA A 627 -5.04 37.41 13.50
N VAL A 628 -4.92 36.65 12.40
CA VAL A 628 -4.87 37.20 11.03
C VAL A 628 -6.18 37.00 10.26
N LYS A 629 -7.26 36.61 10.95
CA LYS A 629 -8.55 36.21 10.34
C LYS A 629 -9.17 37.29 9.43
N THR A 630 -8.88 38.55 9.70
CA THR A 630 -9.34 39.71 8.93
C THR A 630 -8.45 40.03 7.74
N GLU A 631 -7.21 39.54 7.74
CA GLU A 631 -6.23 39.80 6.69
C GLU A 631 -6.42 38.85 5.50
N PRO A 632 -6.81 39.36 4.32
CA PRO A 632 -6.96 38.55 3.12
C PRO A 632 -5.64 37.89 2.75
N PHE A 633 -5.71 36.75 2.05
CA PHE A 633 -4.57 35.88 1.72
C PHE A 633 -3.88 35.21 2.91
N ILE A 634 -3.52 35.96 3.96
CA ILE A 634 -2.80 35.45 5.14
C ILE A 634 -3.68 34.50 5.94
N SER A 635 -4.94 34.87 6.19
CA SER A 635 -5.92 33.98 6.83
C SER A 635 -6.16 32.70 6.04
N SER A 636 -6.21 32.77 4.70
CA SER A 636 -6.40 31.61 3.82
C SER A 636 -5.19 30.70 3.83
N TYR A 637 -3.99 31.27 3.82
CA TYR A 637 -2.75 30.52 3.96
C TYR A 637 -2.65 29.83 5.32
N SER A 638 -2.85 30.56 6.41
CA SER A 638 -2.76 30.02 7.77
C SER A 638 -3.79 28.92 8.02
N LEU A 639 -5.00 29.06 7.47
CA LEU A 639 -6.02 28.00 7.50
C LEU A 639 -5.58 26.75 6.74
N GLY A 640 -4.95 26.93 5.57
CA GLY A 640 -4.40 25.84 4.77
C GLY A 640 -3.21 25.15 5.44
N ALA A 641 -2.30 25.90 6.06
CA ALA A 641 -1.16 25.37 6.80
C ALA A 641 -1.60 24.52 8.00
N PHE A 642 -2.54 25.06 8.79
CA PHE A 642 -3.15 24.33 9.91
C PHE A 642 -3.82 23.03 9.44
N ALA A 643 -4.64 23.11 8.40
CA ALA A 643 -5.33 21.96 7.85
C ALA A 643 -4.38 20.90 7.27
N ALA A 644 -3.32 21.34 6.58
CA ALA A 644 -2.28 20.45 6.06
C ALA A 644 -1.54 19.72 7.18
N PHE A 645 -1.26 20.39 8.30
CA PHE A 645 -0.66 19.74 9.46
C PHE A 645 -1.59 18.70 10.10
N ILE A 646 -2.89 19.00 10.23
CA ILE A 646 -3.90 18.01 10.68
C ILE A 646 -3.99 16.82 9.71
N GLY A 647 -3.98 17.08 8.40
CA GLY A 647 -3.98 16.04 7.38
C GLY A 647 -2.74 15.13 7.48
N PHE A 648 -1.57 15.72 7.70
CA PHE A 648 -0.33 14.99 7.97
C PHE A 648 -0.43 14.07 9.20
N LEU A 649 -0.98 14.57 10.32
CA LEU A 649 -1.14 13.77 11.54
C LEU A 649 -2.07 12.57 11.33
N VAL A 650 -3.18 12.76 10.60
CA VAL A 650 -4.12 11.68 10.29
C VAL A 650 -3.51 10.65 9.34
N SER A 651 -2.82 11.09 8.29
CA SER A 651 -2.06 10.18 7.42
C SER A 651 -1.02 9.39 8.21
N GLY A 652 -0.34 10.04 9.16
CA GLY A 652 0.69 9.48 10.03
C GLY A 652 0.19 8.39 11.00
N LEU A 653 -1.12 8.19 11.12
CA LEU A 653 -1.69 7.03 11.84
C LEU A 653 -1.54 5.73 11.05
N THR A 654 -1.30 5.80 9.74
CA THR A 654 -1.25 4.63 8.84
C THR A 654 -0.01 4.60 7.94
N GLU A 655 0.88 5.57 8.10
CA GLU A 655 2.14 5.67 7.38
C GLU A 655 3.21 6.33 8.24
N LEU A 656 4.48 6.04 7.96
CA LEU A 656 5.61 6.69 8.62
C LEU A 656 6.04 7.96 7.86
N ASN A 657 5.13 8.92 7.77
CA ASN A 657 5.33 10.12 6.96
C ASN A 657 6.19 11.19 7.63
N PHE A 658 6.41 11.13 8.94
CA PHE A 658 7.30 12.09 9.63
C PHE A 658 8.80 11.77 9.44
N TRP A 659 9.12 10.54 9.04
CA TRP A 659 10.49 10.18 8.64
C TRP A 659 10.71 10.39 7.13
N ASP A 660 9.63 10.62 6.37
CA ASP A 660 9.71 10.94 4.95
C ASP A 660 10.24 12.38 4.80
N HIS A 661 11.30 12.50 4.01
CA HIS A 661 12.05 13.74 3.85
C HIS A 661 11.23 14.82 3.13
N GLU A 662 10.50 14.42 2.09
CA GLU A 662 9.65 15.30 1.28
C GLU A 662 8.50 15.86 2.12
N ILE A 663 7.85 15.01 2.91
CA ILE A 663 6.72 15.42 3.75
C ILE A 663 7.18 16.32 4.90
N THR A 664 8.28 15.96 5.56
CA THR A 664 8.86 16.78 6.64
C THR A 664 9.32 18.14 6.15
N THR A 665 9.90 18.19 4.94
CA THR A 665 10.26 19.44 4.27
C THR A 665 9.04 20.33 4.06
N LEU A 666 7.92 19.78 3.61
CA LEU A 666 6.67 20.52 3.43
C LEU A 666 6.15 21.10 4.75
N ILE A 667 6.17 20.33 5.84
CA ILE A 667 5.73 20.79 7.16
C ILE A 667 6.57 21.99 7.64
N TRP A 668 7.89 21.87 7.58
CA TRP A 668 8.78 22.95 8.02
C TRP A 668 8.69 24.18 7.14
N PHE A 669 8.58 23.98 5.84
CA PHE A 669 8.39 25.06 4.88
C PHE A 669 7.06 25.79 5.13
N THR A 670 5.94 25.06 5.26
CA THR A 670 4.63 25.70 5.41
C THR A 670 4.48 26.41 6.74
N PHE A 671 5.00 25.81 7.82
CA PHE A 671 5.05 26.47 9.12
C PHE A 671 5.95 27.73 9.09
N GLY A 672 7.17 27.62 8.53
CA GLY A 672 8.09 28.75 8.39
C GLY A 672 7.52 29.90 7.55
N LEU A 673 6.81 29.59 6.46
CA LEU A 673 6.12 30.58 5.64
C LEU A 673 4.90 31.18 6.36
N ASN A 674 4.20 30.43 7.22
CA ASN A 674 3.13 30.96 8.06
C ASN A 674 3.68 32.02 9.04
N LEU A 675 4.84 31.74 9.67
CA LEU A 675 5.55 32.71 10.51
C LEU A 675 6.00 33.94 9.74
N ALA A 676 6.51 33.77 8.51
CA ALA A 676 6.90 34.89 7.66
C ALA A 676 5.73 35.81 7.32
N LEU A 677 4.58 35.22 6.98
CA LEU A 677 3.35 35.96 6.71
C LEU A 677 2.82 36.66 7.96
N LEU A 678 2.88 36.02 9.13
CA LEU A 678 2.51 36.64 10.39
C LEU A 678 3.31 37.93 10.63
N LYS A 679 4.64 37.90 10.47
CA LYS A 679 5.50 39.09 10.66
C LYS A 679 5.13 40.28 9.76
N SER A 680 4.50 40.00 8.61
CA SER A 680 4.05 41.05 7.70
C SER A 680 2.79 41.78 8.19
N VAL A 681 2.11 41.21 9.19
CA VAL A 681 1.00 41.80 9.94
C VAL A 681 1.54 42.18 11.32
N LYS A 682 1.12 43.31 11.88
CA LYS A 682 1.39 43.61 13.29
C LYS A 682 0.16 43.19 14.09
N PRO A 683 0.03 41.92 14.52
CA PRO A 683 -1.13 41.50 15.31
C PRO A 683 -1.17 42.26 16.64
N GLU A 684 -2.37 42.52 17.15
CA GLU A 684 -2.58 43.23 18.42
C GLU A 684 -2.02 42.46 19.64
N ASN A 685 -1.95 41.14 19.55
CA ASN A 685 -1.47 40.25 20.61
C ASN A 685 -0.15 39.57 20.23
N GLU A 686 0.72 39.37 21.22
CA GLU A 686 1.93 38.56 21.08
C GLU A 686 1.56 37.07 20.93
N ILE A 687 1.99 36.45 19.83
CA ILE A 687 1.63 35.06 19.49
C ILE A 687 2.73 34.06 19.86
N ILE A 688 4.01 34.47 19.76
CA ILE A 688 5.21 33.63 19.81
C ILE A 688 5.94 33.79 21.13
#